data_AF-A0A9R1F6K3-F1
#
_entry.id   AF-A0A9R1F6K3-F1
#
_cell.length_a   1.000
_cell.length_b   1.000
_cell.length_c   1.000
_cell.angle_alpha   90.00
_cell.angle_beta   90.00
_cell.angle_gamma   90.00
#
_symmetry.space_group_name_H-M   'P 1'
#
loop_
_entity.id
_entity.type
_entity.pdbx_description
1 polymer ?
#
loop_
_entity_poly.entity_id
_entity_poly.type
_entity_poly.pdbx_seq_one_letter_code
_entity_poly.pdbx_strand_id
1 'polypeptide(L)'
;MALAAAAVAASRPSPAGLPRPLCRASAHPCRRPRFRLEASLSASTPAPAPATADDGAAAGPCPVVRFDMADFTVADRVSVGLHGRSDEMIFEATVRDPSSELYGSTVVLRQLTSSQAKRRGRRALEVLKKLARRQMMYHSYAMQVHGYVTPSKAMEEGDSPLVLVHGYHGSYSLRHWLQLSDWLPTLEATLALDEEQVRRVGDDSVGGPAVTRQLRLIRILMRDLLIGVNYLHSHGMAHTELRLENVHVSPVDKHVKVGILGNAVDFHDNDPSNSAVASNNERRKMMIAFDMRCVGFIMAKMVLRELMDSSTFQKFKSFLNKGNDPSCLREFLVPILSQNSPSGNIGLQMLDRHWGAGWNLLALLLATKSDKRISCVDALRHPFLCGPKWRISPTVNVVRWGLGSTAVRLAEDYIYGHHQRRRLAYFIELMEVLNPNSSTENWLRLLPGRWCLLYCTGRHIGLTLRQPTPRVLINDAFLTFAEAPESVDPILSLTSDIGFKIMPESDWPHDKSGTEGNLSVTTSARITPGRIYTNAEDGKESSSRITSSRYLGGKWGKAAKMKELPASLPTASVNVDEDDVDVSMSCGSTLNVKSARNVLQEVRTQTPPEMFDLSKIVCGTYIDSRLMVLRGVNGSALLFVRSNRTSDP
;
A
#
# COMPACT_ATOMS: atom_id res chain seq x y z
N MET A 1 -62.54 21.60 -18.46
CA MET A 1 -62.88 20.70 -19.58
C MET A 1 -61.76 19.71 -19.75
N ALA A 2 -62.12 18.44 -19.84
CA ALA A 2 -61.27 17.27 -19.69
C ALA A 2 -60.80 16.68 -21.03
N LEU A 3 -59.75 15.84 -20.97
CA LEU A 3 -59.46 14.58 -21.71
C LEU A 3 -57.95 14.29 -21.48
N ALA A 4 -57.45 13.36 -20.67
CA ALA A 4 -57.67 11.92 -20.46
C ALA A 4 -57.17 11.00 -21.59
N ALA A 5 -56.11 10.22 -21.30
CA ALA A 5 -55.82 8.81 -21.69
C ALA A 5 -54.31 8.53 -21.54
N ALA A 6 -53.77 7.38 -21.15
CA ALA A 6 -54.24 6.18 -20.46
C ALA A 6 -52.98 5.38 -20.05
N ALA A 7 -53.09 4.62 -18.97
CA ALA A 7 -52.04 3.80 -18.38
C ALA A 7 -51.84 2.44 -19.09
N VAL A 8 -50.64 1.86 -18.98
CA VAL A 8 -50.46 0.40 -18.87
C VAL A 8 -49.35 0.12 -17.85
N ALA A 9 -49.76 -0.36 -16.68
CA ALA A 9 -48.90 -0.96 -15.67
C ALA A 9 -48.98 -2.49 -15.81
N ALA A 10 -47.82 -3.16 -15.90
CA ALA A 10 -47.73 -4.61 -15.81
C ALA A 10 -47.03 -4.98 -14.50
N SER A 11 -47.81 -5.54 -13.58
CA SER A 11 -47.43 -6.09 -12.29
C SER A 11 -46.92 -7.53 -12.40
N ARG A 12 -45.93 -7.92 -11.58
CA ARG A 12 -45.83 -9.17 -10.75
C ARG A 12 -44.37 -9.48 -10.37
N PRO A 13 -44.08 -10.28 -9.32
CA PRO A 13 -44.41 -10.06 -7.90
C PRO A 13 -43.19 -10.29 -6.96
N SER A 14 -43.26 -9.77 -5.73
CA SER A 14 -42.31 -10.09 -4.65
C SER A 14 -42.60 -11.47 -4.03
N PRO A 15 -41.59 -12.29 -3.67
CA PRO A 15 -41.83 -13.45 -2.83
C PRO A 15 -41.76 -13.08 -1.35
N ALA A 16 -42.91 -13.20 -0.68
CA ALA A 16 -43.03 -13.24 0.77
C ALA A 16 -42.32 -14.48 1.34
N GLY A 17 -41.73 -14.31 2.52
CA GLY A 17 -40.97 -15.34 3.21
C GLY A 17 -41.83 -16.40 3.90
N LEU A 18 -41.20 -17.55 4.16
CA LEU A 18 -41.56 -18.54 5.18
C LEU A 18 -40.26 -19.22 5.67
N PRO A 19 -40.26 -19.85 6.87
CA PRO A 19 -39.21 -19.69 7.87
C PRO A 19 -38.09 -20.74 7.78
N ARG A 20 -36.89 -20.34 8.22
CA ARG A 20 -35.72 -21.23 8.39
C ARG A 20 -35.96 -22.24 9.52
N PRO A 21 -35.68 -23.53 9.34
CA PRO A 21 -35.66 -24.48 10.44
C PRO A 21 -34.39 -24.28 11.30
N LEU A 22 -34.60 -24.17 12.60
CA LEU A 22 -33.58 -24.24 13.66
C LEU A 22 -33.03 -25.67 13.76
N CYS A 23 -31.94 -25.97 13.06
CA CYS A 23 -31.16 -27.18 13.32
C CYS A 23 -30.13 -26.90 14.43
N ARG A 24 -30.50 -27.34 15.63
CA ARG A 24 -29.70 -27.43 16.85
C ARG A 24 -28.67 -28.55 16.66
N ALA A 25 -27.45 -28.23 16.26
CA ALA A 25 -26.35 -29.20 16.23
C ALA A 25 -25.71 -29.28 17.62
N SER A 26 -25.95 -30.42 18.27
CA SER A 26 -25.36 -30.88 19.53
C SER A 26 -23.84 -30.88 19.48
N ALA A 27 -23.21 -30.26 20.48
CA ALA A 27 -21.80 -30.39 20.74
C ALA A 27 -21.49 -31.78 21.31
N HIS A 28 -20.69 -32.57 20.58
CA HIS A 28 -19.97 -33.70 21.15
C HIS A 28 -18.45 -33.46 21.03
N PRO A 29 -17.67 -33.70 22.10
CA PRO A 29 -16.28 -33.31 22.19
C PRO A 29 -15.39 -34.33 21.48
N CYS A 30 -14.89 -33.99 20.29
CA CYS A 30 -13.85 -34.80 19.65
C CYS A 30 -12.49 -34.44 20.25
N ARG A 31 -11.97 -35.34 21.10
CA ARG A 31 -10.62 -35.29 21.70
C ARG A 31 -9.58 -35.09 20.59
N ARG A 32 -8.82 -33.99 20.65
CA ARG A 32 -7.57 -33.83 19.88
C ARG A 32 -6.37 -34.21 20.75
N PRO A 33 -5.39 -34.96 20.24
CA PRO A 33 -4.16 -35.24 20.97
C PRO A 33 -3.35 -33.95 21.12
N ARG A 34 -2.93 -33.65 22.36
CA ARG A 34 -1.98 -32.58 22.68
C ARG A 34 -0.60 -33.00 22.18
N PHE A 35 -0.15 -32.47 21.04
CA PHE A 35 1.28 -32.41 20.76
C PHE A 35 1.86 -31.17 21.48
N ARG A 36 2.52 -31.44 22.60
CA ARG A 36 3.32 -30.49 23.37
C ARG A 36 4.70 -30.49 22.71
N LEU A 37 5.03 -29.44 21.96
CA LEU A 37 6.41 -29.22 21.52
C LEU A 37 7.10 -28.40 22.61
N GLU A 38 7.82 -29.09 23.50
CA GLU A 38 8.75 -28.46 24.43
C GLU A 38 9.99 -28.04 23.65
N ALA A 39 10.29 -26.74 23.67
CA ALA A 39 11.54 -26.20 23.18
C ALA A 39 12.62 -26.42 24.24
N SER A 40 13.46 -27.44 24.07
CA SER A 40 14.70 -27.60 24.82
C SER A 40 15.83 -26.90 24.08
N LEU A 41 16.32 -25.82 24.66
CA LEU A 41 17.63 -25.23 24.39
C LEU A 41 18.70 -26.26 24.74
N SER A 42 19.55 -26.64 23.78
CA SER A 42 20.77 -27.39 24.05
C SER A 42 21.93 -26.89 23.20
N ALA A 43 23.07 -26.81 23.87
CA ALA A 43 24.23 -25.99 23.58
C ALA A 43 25.11 -26.48 22.43
N SER A 44 25.93 -25.55 21.98
CA SER A 44 27.06 -25.65 21.05
C SER A 44 27.93 -26.91 21.21
N THR A 45 28.21 -27.58 20.10
CA THR A 45 29.37 -28.47 19.92
C THR A 45 30.00 -28.18 18.55
N PRO A 46 31.34 -28.13 18.42
CA PRO A 46 32.01 -27.60 17.24
C PRO A 46 32.02 -28.61 16.08
N ALA A 47 32.05 -28.06 14.85
CA ALA A 47 32.07 -28.82 13.60
C ALA A 47 33.34 -29.70 13.46
N PRO A 48 33.24 -30.90 12.87
CA PRO A 48 34.41 -31.70 12.52
C PRO A 48 35.13 -31.10 11.29
N ALA A 49 36.45 -31.23 11.28
CA ALA A 49 37.36 -30.77 10.22
C ALA A 49 37.11 -31.48 8.86
N PRO A 50 37.49 -30.86 7.72
CA PRO A 50 37.17 -31.40 6.40
C PRO A 50 38.04 -32.62 6.08
N ALA A 51 37.40 -33.73 5.76
CA ALA A 51 38.07 -34.91 5.22
C ALA A 51 38.49 -34.65 3.77
N THR A 52 39.69 -35.16 3.45
CA THR A 52 40.37 -35.12 2.16
C THR A 52 39.55 -35.79 1.05
N ALA A 53 39.71 -35.25 -0.16
CA ALA A 53 39.08 -35.67 -1.40
C ALA A 53 39.28 -37.17 -1.68
N ASP A 54 38.18 -37.83 -2.05
CA ASP A 54 38.21 -39.13 -2.74
C ASP A 54 37.36 -39.00 -4.01
N ASP A 55 37.99 -39.29 -5.14
CA ASP A 55 37.43 -39.27 -6.49
C ASP A 55 36.56 -40.52 -6.69
N GLY A 56 35.26 -40.33 -6.95
CA GLY A 56 34.36 -41.46 -7.19
C GLY A 56 32.93 -41.05 -7.51
N ALA A 57 32.64 -40.93 -8.80
CA ALA A 57 31.34 -40.87 -9.46
C ALA A 57 30.06 -40.95 -8.60
N ALA A 58 29.36 -39.82 -8.46
CA ALA A 58 27.90 -39.76 -8.39
C ALA A 58 27.44 -38.45 -9.05
N ALA A 59 26.91 -38.58 -10.26
CA ALA A 59 26.32 -37.50 -11.03
C ALA A 59 24.99 -37.03 -10.42
N GLY A 60 24.83 -35.70 -10.33
CA GLY A 60 23.60 -34.96 -10.00
C GLY A 60 23.86 -33.43 -10.08
N PRO A 61 22.89 -32.60 -10.50
CA PRO A 61 22.93 -31.77 -11.73
C PRO A 61 23.16 -30.26 -11.46
N CYS A 62 23.52 -29.34 -12.36
CA CYS A 62 23.87 -29.31 -13.79
C CYS A 62 24.73 -28.03 -14.01
N PRO A 63 25.98 -28.12 -14.51
CA PRO A 63 26.71 -26.92 -14.95
C PRO A 63 25.99 -26.38 -16.18
N VAL A 64 25.54 -25.12 -16.13
CA VAL A 64 24.91 -24.38 -17.24
C VAL A 64 25.42 -24.88 -18.60
N VAL A 65 24.56 -25.59 -19.34
CA VAL A 65 24.97 -26.36 -20.53
C VAL A 65 25.22 -25.42 -21.70
N ARG A 66 26.25 -25.72 -22.48
CA ARG A 66 26.49 -25.06 -23.75
C ARG A 66 25.79 -25.87 -24.84
N PHE A 67 24.90 -25.21 -25.58
CA PHE A 67 24.20 -25.80 -26.72
C PHE A 67 24.71 -25.20 -28.04
N ASP A 68 24.51 -25.92 -29.12
CA ASP A 68 24.65 -25.42 -30.48
C ASP A 68 23.28 -25.11 -31.08
N MET A 69 23.22 -24.15 -32.01
CA MET A 69 21.95 -23.75 -32.62
C MET A 69 21.30 -24.89 -33.42
N ALA A 70 22.11 -25.84 -33.90
CA ALA A 70 21.65 -27.04 -34.60
C ALA A 70 20.88 -28.02 -33.68
N ASP A 71 21.03 -27.89 -32.36
CA ASP A 71 20.36 -28.74 -31.37
C ASP A 71 18.87 -28.40 -31.24
N PHE A 72 18.41 -27.32 -31.87
CA PHE A 72 17.06 -26.80 -31.73
C PHE A 72 16.32 -26.76 -33.07
N THR A 73 15.02 -27.07 -32.99
CA THR A 73 14.06 -26.58 -33.98
C THR A 73 13.32 -25.38 -33.47
N VAL A 74 13.59 -24.23 -34.07
CA VAL A 74 12.95 -22.96 -33.74
C VAL A 74 11.59 -22.88 -34.41
N ALA A 75 10.57 -22.49 -33.66
CA ALA A 75 9.26 -22.20 -34.22
C ALA A 75 9.28 -20.86 -34.97
N ASP A 76 8.53 -20.77 -36.09
CA ASP A 76 8.46 -19.57 -36.94
C ASP A 76 7.82 -18.34 -36.24
N ARG A 77 7.22 -18.52 -35.06
CA ARG A 77 6.53 -17.47 -34.32
C ARG A 77 7.41 -16.92 -33.21
N VAL A 78 7.77 -15.64 -33.34
CA VAL A 78 8.27 -14.82 -32.24
C VAL A 78 7.19 -14.76 -31.16
N SER A 79 7.52 -15.12 -29.93
CA SER A 79 6.56 -15.13 -28.82
C SER A 79 6.19 -13.69 -28.42
N VAL A 80 5.19 -13.12 -29.10
CA VAL A 80 4.59 -11.80 -28.80
C VAL A 80 3.95 -11.90 -27.40
N GLY A 81 4.70 -11.59 -26.36
CA GLY A 81 4.34 -12.07 -25.02
C GLY A 81 5.47 -12.20 -24.01
N LEU A 82 6.69 -12.42 -24.50
CA LEU A 82 7.89 -12.50 -23.66
C LEU A 82 8.81 -11.28 -23.87
N HIS A 83 8.54 -10.47 -24.89
CA HIS A 83 9.34 -9.30 -25.26
C HIS A 83 9.19 -8.18 -24.23
N GLY A 84 10.24 -7.96 -23.44
CA GLY A 84 10.29 -6.88 -22.45
C GLY A 84 11.02 -5.62 -22.94
N ARG A 85 11.92 -5.75 -23.91
CA ARG A 85 12.79 -4.67 -24.40
C ARG A 85 13.07 -4.81 -25.90
N SER A 86 13.38 -3.70 -26.56
CA SER A 86 13.73 -3.65 -27.99
C SER A 86 15.04 -4.36 -28.35
N ASP A 87 15.88 -4.66 -27.35
CA ASP A 87 17.18 -5.33 -27.51
C ASP A 87 17.16 -6.83 -27.20
N GLU A 88 15.97 -7.43 -27.11
CA GLU A 88 15.76 -8.84 -26.77
C GLU A 88 14.73 -9.47 -27.72
N MET A 89 15.04 -10.63 -28.31
CA MET A 89 14.12 -11.41 -29.14
C MET A 89 13.90 -12.80 -28.53
N ILE A 90 12.67 -13.30 -28.57
CA ILE A 90 12.32 -14.55 -27.87
C ILE A 90 11.57 -15.51 -28.79
N PHE A 91 12.14 -16.72 -28.91
CA PHE A 91 11.66 -17.80 -29.75
C PHE A 91 11.29 -19.01 -28.92
N GLU A 92 10.22 -19.69 -29.30
CA GLU A 92 9.93 -21.04 -28.83
C GLU A 92 10.72 -22.04 -29.68
N ALA A 93 11.33 -23.05 -29.05
CA ALA A 93 12.09 -24.06 -29.76
C ALA A 93 11.91 -25.44 -29.11
N THR A 94 12.10 -26.50 -29.90
CA THR A 94 12.12 -27.88 -29.40
C THR A 94 13.52 -28.46 -29.52
N VAL A 95 14.02 -29.06 -28.43
CA VAL A 95 15.36 -29.67 -28.38
C VAL A 95 15.36 -30.99 -29.16
N ARG A 96 16.31 -31.14 -30.08
CA ARG A 96 16.47 -32.31 -30.96
C ARG A 96 17.68 -33.17 -30.64
N ASP A 97 18.60 -32.70 -29.81
CA ASP A 97 19.76 -33.48 -29.40
C ASP A 97 19.32 -34.68 -28.53
N PRO A 98 19.47 -35.94 -29.01
CA PRO A 98 19.08 -37.13 -28.26
C PRO A 98 19.96 -37.39 -27.04
N SER A 99 21.15 -36.77 -26.98
CA SER A 99 22.07 -36.89 -25.85
C SER A 99 21.76 -35.90 -24.71
N SER A 100 20.86 -34.94 -24.96
CA SER A 100 20.41 -33.97 -23.96
C SER A 100 19.30 -34.55 -23.07
N GLU A 101 19.35 -34.26 -21.77
CA GLU A 101 18.24 -34.53 -20.83
C GLU A 101 16.94 -33.83 -21.24
N LEU A 102 17.02 -32.82 -22.11
CA LEU A 102 15.88 -32.04 -22.59
C LEU A 102 15.33 -32.53 -23.94
N TYR A 103 15.78 -33.67 -24.46
CA TYR A 103 15.33 -34.18 -25.76
C TYR A 103 13.80 -34.22 -25.88
N GLY A 104 13.26 -33.64 -26.96
CA GLY A 104 11.83 -33.54 -27.21
C GLY A 104 11.08 -32.49 -26.37
N SER A 105 11.76 -31.80 -25.45
CA SER A 105 11.16 -30.75 -24.62
C SER A 105 11.10 -29.41 -25.34
N THR A 106 10.05 -28.64 -25.08
CA THR A 106 9.93 -27.25 -25.53
C THR A 106 10.72 -26.33 -24.58
N VAL A 107 11.54 -25.46 -25.16
CA VAL A 107 12.35 -24.46 -24.48
C VAL A 107 12.12 -23.09 -25.10
N VAL A 108 12.62 -22.07 -24.42
CA VAL A 108 12.59 -20.70 -24.91
C VAL A 108 14.03 -20.22 -25.14
N LEU A 109 14.26 -19.73 -26.36
CA LEU A 109 15.52 -19.11 -26.77
C LEU A 109 15.39 -17.60 -26.67
N ARG A 110 16.12 -16.99 -25.75
CA ARG A 110 16.17 -15.54 -25.56
C ARG A 110 17.45 -14.98 -26.15
N GLN A 111 17.33 -14.35 -27.32
CA GLN A 111 18.40 -13.74 -28.06
C GLN A 111 18.64 -12.29 -27.61
N LEU A 112 19.87 -11.98 -27.21
CA LEU A 112 20.31 -10.69 -26.70
C LEU A 112 21.20 -10.01 -27.75
N THR A 113 20.71 -8.93 -28.34
CA THR A 113 21.37 -8.28 -29.49
C THR A 113 22.27 -7.12 -29.09
N SER A 114 21.84 -6.25 -28.18
CA SER A 114 22.64 -5.09 -27.76
C SER A 114 23.83 -5.47 -26.86
N SER A 115 24.90 -4.68 -26.89
CA SER A 115 26.04 -4.84 -25.97
C SER A 115 25.62 -4.83 -24.49
N GLN A 116 24.61 -4.04 -24.14
CA GLN A 116 24.08 -3.98 -22.77
C GLN A 116 23.28 -5.24 -22.42
N ALA A 117 22.46 -5.76 -23.33
CA ALA A 117 21.74 -7.02 -23.16
C ALA A 117 22.73 -8.20 -23.01
N LYS A 118 23.72 -8.30 -23.89
CA LYS A 118 24.78 -9.33 -23.83
C LYS A 118 25.50 -9.31 -22.47
N ARG A 119 25.84 -8.11 -21.94
CA ARG A 119 26.43 -7.96 -20.59
C ARG A 119 25.51 -8.47 -19.48
N ARG A 120 24.21 -8.16 -19.52
CA ARG A 120 23.22 -8.66 -18.55
C ARG A 120 23.12 -10.19 -18.60
N GLY A 121 23.03 -10.76 -19.80
CA GLY A 121 22.98 -12.22 -19.99
C GLY A 121 24.22 -12.94 -19.48
N ARG A 122 25.42 -12.41 -19.71
CA ARG A 122 26.66 -12.96 -19.15
C ARG A 122 26.69 -12.98 -17.63
N ARG A 123 26.25 -11.89 -16.99
CA ARG A 123 26.12 -11.83 -15.51
C ARG A 123 25.11 -12.84 -14.99
N ALA A 124 23.97 -13.01 -15.66
CA ALA A 124 23.00 -14.03 -15.30
C ALA A 124 23.63 -15.43 -15.34
N LEU A 125 24.40 -15.76 -16.39
CA LEU A 125 25.12 -17.03 -16.50
C LEU A 125 26.15 -17.22 -15.38
N GLU A 126 26.87 -16.16 -14.97
CA GLU A 126 27.81 -16.23 -13.83
C GLU A 126 27.09 -16.56 -12.51
N VAL A 127 25.96 -15.91 -12.24
CA VAL A 127 25.14 -16.21 -11.05
C VAL A 127 24.63 -17.64 -11.08
N LEU A 128 24.13 -18.10 -12.23
CA LEU A 128 23.64 -19.46 -12.41
C LEU A 128 24.75 -20.52 -12.20
N LYS A 129 25.96 -20.26 -12.71
CA LYS A 129 27.13 -21.12 -12.46
C LYS A 129 27.46 -21.20 -10.97
N LYS A 130 27.37 -20.08 -10.24
CA LYS A 130 27.57 -20.06 -8.79
C LYS A 130 26.49 -20.84 -8.04
N LEU A 131 25.23 -20.75 -8.47
CA LEU A 131 24.13 -21.53 -7.89
C LEU A 131 24.33 -23.04 -8.09
N ALA A 132 24.67 -23.45 -9.32
CA ALA A 132 24.96 -24.84 -9.64
C ALA A 132 26.13 -25.38 -8.80
N ARG A 133 27.21 -24.60 -8.63
CA ARG A 133 28.35 -24.97 -7.76
C ARG A 133 27.97 -25.19 -6.30
N ARG A 134 26.97 -24.45 -5.79
CA ARG A 134 26.47 -24.58 -4.42
C ARG A 134 25.43 -25.70 -4.26
N GLN A 135 25.16 -26.49 -5.32
CA GLN A 135 24.09 -27.49 -5.36
C GLN A 135 22.71 -26.90 -5.00
N MET A 136 22.51 -25.61 -5.28
CA MET A 136 21.25 -24.93 -4.99
C MET A 136 20.31 -25.22 -6.16
N MET A 137 19.34 -26.10 -5.94
CA MET A 137 18.34 -26.47 -6.95
C MET A 137 17.45 -25.27 -7.31
N TYR A 138 16.85 -25.29 -8.50
CA TYR A 138 15.81 -24.31 -8.83
C TYR A 138 14.62 -24.50 -7.89
N HIS A 139 14.21 -23.42 -7.22
CA HIS A 139 12.93 -23.40 -6.52
C HIS A 139 11.80 -23.38 -7.55
N SER A 140 10.65 -24.00 -7.27
CA SER A 140 9.55 -24.05 -8.23
C SER A 140 9.09 -22.66 -8.69
N TYR A 141 9.23 -21.66 -7.81
CA TYR A 141 8.90 -20.25 -8.03
C TYR A 141 9.97 -19.45 -8.78
N ALA A 142 11.03 -20.11 -9.27
CA ALA A 142 12.09 -19.50 -10.07
C ALA A 142 12.10 -20.12 -11.48
N MET A 143 12.35 -19.29 -12.49
CA MET A 143 12.51 -19.79 -13.86
C MET A 143 13.80 -20.58 -13.99
N GLN A 144 13.68 -21.78 -14.56
CA GLN A 144 14.82 -22.65 -14.82
C GLN A 144 15.56 -22.21 -16.07
N VAL A 145 16.89 -22.06 -15.96
CA VAL A 145 17.76 -21.72 -17.09
C VAL A 145 18.62 -22.94 -17.39
N HIS A 146 18.45 -23.51 -18.57
CA HIS A 146 19.13 -24.75 -18.94
C HIS A 146 20.54 -24.50 -19.46
N GLY A 147 20.76 -23.36 -20.13
CA GLY A 147 22.05 -23.11 -20.76
C GLY A 147 22.11 -21.86 -21.61
N TYR A 148 23.10 -21.83 -22.50
CA TYR A 148 23.32 -20.78 -23.48
C TYR A 148 23.80 -21.35 -24.81
N VAL A 149 23.53 -20.63 -25.91
CA VAL A 149 24.07 -20.95 -27.24
C VAL A 149 25.22 -20.00 -27.52
N THR A 150 26.36 -20.56 -27.91
CA THR A 150 27.46 -19.76 -28.44
C THR A 150 27.32 -19.60 -29.94
N PRO A 151 27.61 -18.41 -30.49
CA PRO A 151 27.69 -18.24 -31.92
C PRO A 151 28.83 -19.05 -32.52
N SER A 152 28.62 -19.54 -33.75
CA SER A 152 29.57 -20.37 -34.47
C SER A 152 30.88 -19.61 -34.70
N LYS A 153 32.03 -20.31 -34.69
CA LYS A 153 33.41 -19.77 -34.73
C LYS A 153 33.71 -18.81 -35.91
N ALA A 154 32.79 -18.65 -36.86
CA ALA A 154 32.93 -17.82 -38.06
C ALA A 154 32.48 -16.36 -37.91
N MET A 155 31.82 -15.98 -36.81
CA MET A 155 31.47 -14.57 -36.54
C MET A 155 32.45 -13.94 -35.56
N GLU A 156 32.91 -12.71 -35.86
CA GLU A 156 33.72 -11.94 -34.93
C GLU A 156 33.03 -11.84 -33.55
N GLU A 157 33.83 -12.00 -32.49
CA GLU A 157 33.41 -12.21 -31.10
C GLU A 157 32.56 -11.04 -30.52
N GLY A 158 32.55 -9.89 -31.21
CA GLY A 158 31.78 -8.69 -30.83
C GLY A 158 30.34 -8.65 -31.36
N ASP A 159 30.09 -9.16 -32.57
CA ASP A 159 28.84 -8.84 -33.31
C ASP A 159 27.76 -9.91 -33.15
N SER A 160 28.16 -11.11 -32.78
CA SER A 160 27.26 -12.26 -32.66
C SER A 160 26.33 -12.17 -31.44
N PRO A 161 25.03 -12.51 -31.57
CA PRO A 161 24.05 -12.40 -30.50
C PRO A 161 24.26 -13.48 -29.43
N LEU A 162 24.04 -13.13 -28.16
CA LEU A 162 24.07 -14.11 -27.06
C LEU A 162 22.67 -14.69 -26.87
N VAL A 163 22.51 -16.01 -26.95
CA VAL A 163 21.21 -16.67 -26.74
C VAL A 163 21.21 -17.43 -25.42
N LEU A 164 20.23 -17.17 -24.57
CA LEU A 164 19.98 -17.91 -23.34
C LEU A 164 18.87 -18.94 -23.56
N VAL A 165 19.05 -20.15 -23.04
CA VAL A 165 18.08 -21.24 -23.13
C VAL A 165 17.44 -21.42 -21.77
N HIS A 166 16.13 -21.19 -21.69
CA HIS A 166 15.36 -21.35 -20.45
C HIS A 166 14.09 -22.17 -20.66
N GLY A 167 13.53 -22.68 -19.56
CA GLY A 167 12.35 -23.54 -19.60
C GLY A 167 11.15 -22.84 -20.21
N TYR A 168 10.37 -23.57 -21.00
CA TYR A 168 9.06 -23.13 -21.46
C TYR A 168 8.03 -23.37 -20.36
N HIS A 169 7.26 -22.33 -20.03
CA HIS A 169 6.24 -22.38 -18.98
C HIS A 169 4.85 -22.08 -19.52
N GLY A 170 4.60 -22.23 -20.82
CA GLY A 170 3.25 -22.26 -21.39
C GLY A 170 2.44 -20.97 -21.35
N SER A 171 2.97 -19.84 -20.85
CA SER A 171 2.19 -18.61 -20.80
C SER A 171 3.01 -17.31 -20.81
N TYR A 172 2.28 -16.19 -20.90
CA TYR A 172 2.80 -14.84 -20.99
C TYR A 172 3.40 -14.31 -19.68
N SER A 173 4.22 -13.26 -19.79
CA SER A 173 4.61 -12.48 -18.61
C SER A 173 3.41 -11.75 -18.00
N LEU A 174 3.50 -11.43 -16.71
CA LEU A 174 2.43 -10.78 -15.96
C LEU A 174 2.05 -9.42 -16.58
N ARG A 175 3.01 -8.72 -17.21
CA ARG A 175 2.74 -7.51 -17.99
C ARG A 175 1.66 -7.74 -19.05
N HIS A 176 1.83 -8.76 -19.87
CA HIS A 176 0.93 -9.05 -20.99
C HIS A 176 -0.45 -9.48 -20.48
N TRP A 177 -0.48 -10.32 -19.43
CA TRP A 177 -1.72 -10.67 -18.75
C TRP A 177 -2.51 -9.43 -18.33
N LEU A 178 -1.87 -8.45 -17.69
CA LEU A 178 -2.53 -7.21 -17.26
C LEU A 178 -2.98 -6.30 -18.42
N GLN A 179 -2.53 -6.53 -19.65
CA GLN A 179 -2.98 -5.80 -20.85
C GLN A 179 -4.19 -6.46 -21.52
N LEU A 180 -4.50 -7.72 -21.23
CA LEU A 180 -5.70 -8.40 -21.75
C LEU A 180 -6.97 -7.80 -21.13
N SER A 181 -8.04 -7.69 -21.91
CA SER A 181 -9.37 -7.26 -21.45
C SER A 181 -9.93 -8.24 -20.42
N ASP A 182 -9.90 -9.53 -20.75
CA ASP A 182 -10.52 -10.64 -20.01
C ASP A 182 -9.49 -11.47 -19.23
N TRP A 183 -8.47 -10.78 -18.71
CA TRP A 183 -7.37 -11.43 -17.99
C TRP A 183 -7.84 -12.17 -16.74
N LEU A 184 -8.86 -11.65 -16.05
CA LEU A 184 -9.27 -12.17 -14.74
C LEU A 184 -9.86 -13.59 -14.83
N PRO A 185 -10.92 -13.87 -15.62
CA PRO A 185 -11.45 -15.24 -15.73
C PRO A 185 -10.44 -16.22 -16.35
N THR A 186 -9.69 -15.75 -17.34
CA THR A 186 -8.69 -16.57 -18.05
C THR A 186 -7.55 -16.99 -17.11
N LEU A 187 -7.08 -16.07 -16.27
CA LEU A 187 -6.03 -16.37 -15.30
C LEU A 187 -6.52 -17.28 -14.16
N GLU A 188 -7.77 -17.12 -13.69
CA GLU A 188 -8.36 -18.06 -12.72
C GLU A 188 -8.40 -19.49 -13.28
N ALA A 189 -8.78 -19.65 -14.55
CA ALA A 189 -8.78 -20.95 -15.22
C ALA A 189 -7.36 -21.51 -15.39
N THR A 190 -6.41 -20.66 -15.79
CA THR A 190 -5.00 -21.04 -16.00
C THR A 190 -4.32 -21.51 -14.72
N LEU A 191 -4.60 -20.85 -13.59
CA LEU A 191 -4.03 -21.24 -12.30
C LEU A 191 -4.78 -22.41 -11.64
N ALA A 192 -5.93 -22.82 -12.18
CA ALA A 192 -6.74 -23.93 -11.68
C ALA A 192 -6.84 -23.93 -10.14
N LEU A 193 -7.22 -22.78 -9.57
CA LEU A 193 -7.17 -22.52 -8.13
C LEU A 193 -8.05 -23.52 -7.37
N ASP A 194 -7.42 -24.35 -6.55
CA ASP A 194 -8.12 -25.30 -5.69
C ASP A 194 -8.80 -24.59 -4.49
N GLU A 195 -9.74 -25.28 -3.83
CA GLU A 195 -10.40 -24.73 -2.64
C GLU A 195 -9.42 -24.42 -1.50
N GLU A 196 -8.28 -25.09 -1.42
CA GLU A 196 -7.30 -24.92 -0.35
C GLU A 196 -6.49 -23.63 -0.48
N GLN A 197 -6.05 -23.28 -1.70
CA GLN A 197 -5.39 -22.04 -2.06
C GLN A 197 -6.35 -20.85 -1.87
N VAL A 198 -7.62 -21.03 -2.23
CA VAL A 198 -8.67 -20.04 -1.95
C VAL A 198 -8.84 -19.84 -0.43
N ARG A 199 -8.85 -20.92 0.37
CA ARG A 199 -8.90 -20.83 1.84
C ARG A 199 -7.66 -20.16 2.44
N ARG A 200 -6.47 -20.41 1.89
CA ARG A 200 -5.20 -19.81 2.37
C ARG A 200 -5.18 -18.28 2.26
N VAL A 201 -5.92 -17.72 1.32
CA VAL A 201 -5.94 -16.28 1.01
C VAL A 201 -7.14 -15.54 1.63
N GLY A 202 -8.09 -16.29 2.19
CA GLY A 202 -9.17 -15.77 3.02
C GLY A 202 -10.16 -14.91 2.23
N ASP A 203 -11.03 -15.57 1.45
CA ASP A 203 -12.31 -15.05 0.96
C ASP A 203 -13.15 -16.25 0.45
N ASP A 204 -14.22 -16.62 1.16
CA ASP A 204 -14.91 -17.91 0.96
C ASP A 204 -15.93 -17.92 -0.18
N SER A 205 -16.19 -16.79 -0.85
CA SER A 205 -17.12 -16.77 -1.98
C SER A 205 -16.37 -17.03 -3.28
N VAL A 206 -16.25 -18.30 -3.66
CA VAL A 206 -16.02 -18.67 -5.07
C VAL A 206 -17.23 -18.13 -5.84
N GLY A 207 -17.09 -16.98 -6.50
CA GLY A 207 -18.18 -16.26 -7.14
C GLY A 207 -18.67 -14.98 -6.45
N GLY A 208 -17.93 -14.43 -5.47
CA GLY A 208 -18.21 -13.11 -4.90
C GLY A 208 -18.10 -11.96 -5.91
N PRO A 209 -18.43 -10.71 -5.52
CA PRO A 209 -18.31 -9.53 -6.37
C PRO A 209 -16.94 -9.44 -7.04
N ALA A 210 -16.86 -8.89 -8.26
CA ALA A 210 -15.63 -8.86 -9.08
C ALA A 210 -14.37 -8.39 -8.29
N VAL A 211 -14.54 -7.38 -7.44
CA VAL A 211 -13.51 -6.85 -6.54
C VAL A 211 -12.93 -7.91 -5.59
N THR A 212 -13.77 -8.81 -5.05
CA THR A 212 -13.39 -9.91 -4.16
C THR A 212 -12.56 -10.95 -4.92
N ARG A 213 -12.99 -11.34 -6.11
CA ARG A 213 -12.28 -12.29 -6.97
C ARG A 213 -10.91 -11.76 -7.38
N GLN A 214 -10.86 -10.50 -7.82
CA GLN A 214 -9.61 -9.83 -8.20
C GLN A 214 -8.65 -9.71 -7.02
N LEU A 215 -9.15 -9.33 -5.83
CA LEU A 215 -8.32 -9.26 -4.62
C LEU A 215 -7.70 -10.60 -4.26
N ARG A 216 -8.49 -11.68 -4.29
CA ARG A 216 -8.01 -13.03 -4.05
C ARG A 216 -6.89 -13.39 -5.02
N LEU A 217 -7.08 -13.18 -6.31
CA LEU A 217 -6.05 -13.46 -7.31
C LEU A 217 -4.78 -12.65 -7.07
N ILE A 218 -4.90 -11.34 -6.84
CA ILE A 218 -3.73 -10.49 -6.58
C ILE A 218 -2.94 -10.97 -5.37
N ARG A 219 -3.61 -11.39 -4.30
CA ARG A 219 -2.93 -11.95 -3.12
C ARG A 219 -2.17 -13.24 -3.43
N ILE A 220 -2.73 -14.13 -4.24
CA ILE A 220 -2.06 -15.37 -4.68
C ILE A 220 -0.80 -15.02 -5.45
N LEU A 221 -0.94 -14.19 -6.50
CA LEU A 221 0.17 -13.76 -7.34
C LEU A 221 1.27 -13.04 -6.54
N MET A 222 0.88 -12.17 -5.60
CA MET A 222 1.82 -11.47 -4.71
C MET A 222 2.54 -12.43 -3.76
N ARG A 223 1.84 -13.45 -3.24
CA ARG A 223 2.43 -14.47 -2.38
C ARG A 223 3.44 -15.31 -3.16
N ASP A 224 3.10 -15.76 -4.36
CA ASP A 224 3.99 -16.54 -5.21
C ASP A 224 5.24 -15.73 -5.58
N LEU A 225 5.06 -14.46 -5.96
CA LEU A 225 6.17 -13.53 -6.24
C LEU A 225 7.09 -13.39 -5.01
N LEU A 226 6.52 -13.15 -3.83
CA LEU A 226 7.30 -13.00 -2.60
C LEU A 226 7.98 -14.31 -2.18
N ILE A 227 7.38 -15.48 -2.42
CA ILE A 227 8.04 -16.76 -2.16
C ILE A 227 9.28 -16.90 -3.05
N GLY A 228 9.17 -16.59 -4.35
CA GLY A 228 10.31 -16.61 -5.27
C GLY A 228 11.40 -15.60 -4.90
N VAL A 229 11.03 -14.39 -4.49
CA VAL A 229 11.99 -13.37 -4.04
C VAL A 229 12.64 -13.76 -2.70
N ASN A 230 11.88 -14.30 -1.75
CA ASN A 230 12.40 -14.78 -0.47
C ASN A 230 13.39 -15.92 -0.67
N TYR A 231 13.13 -16.81 -1.63
CA TYR A 231 14.07 -17.84 -2.03
C TYR A 231 15.41 -17.23 -2.45
N LEU A 232 15.41 -16.22 -3.34
CA LEU A 232 16.65 -15.56 -3.74
C LEU A 232 17.39 -14.91 -2.56
N HIS A 233 16.66 -14.15 -1.73
CA HIS A 233 17.24 -13.40 -0.61
C HIS A 233 17.84 -14.31 0.46
N SER A 234 17.16 -15.42 0.79
CA SER A 234 17.63 -16.41 1.76
C SER A 234 18.89 -17.14 1.30
N HIS A 235 19.08 -17.31 -0.01
CA HIS A 235 20.26 -17.92 -0.61
C HIS A 235 21.37 -16.92 -0.97
N GLY A 236 21.28 -15.70 -0.44
CA GLY A 236 22.33 -14.71 -0.62
C GLY A 236 22.38 -14.09 -2.01
N MET A 237 21.23 -13.96 -2.67
CA MET A 237 21.12 -13.27 -3.96
C MET A 237 20.13 -12.11 -3.89
N ALA A 238 20.33 -11.11 -4.74
CA ALA A 238 19.31 -10.15 -5.12
C ALA A 238 19.04 -10.22 -6.62
N HIS A 239 17.79 -10.05 -7.01
CA HIS A 239 17.39 -10.06 -8.41
C HIS A 239 17.80 -8.78 -9.14
N THR A 240 17.67 -7.62 -8.50
CA THR A 240 18.04 -6.27 -8.96
C THR A 240 17.37 -5.75 -10.24
N GLU A 241 16.45 -6.53 -10.80
CA GLU A 241 15.73 -6.19 -12.03
C GLU A 241 14.30 -6.72 -11.98
N LEU A 242 13.67 -6.75 -10.81
CA LEU A 242 12.27 -7.18 -10.70
C LEU A 242 11.35 -6.21 -11.42
N ARG A 243 10.57 -6.72 -12.39
CA ARG A 243 9.54 -5.98 -13.13
C ARG A 243 8.45 -6.95 -13.60
N LEU A 244 7.32 -6.43 -14.07
CA LEU A 244 6.21 -7.23 -14.60
C LEU A 244 6.62 -8.13 -15.79
N GLU A 245 7.63 -7.72 -16.55
CA GLU A 245 8.15 -8.49 -17.68
C GLU A 245 8.92 -9.74 -17.24
N ASN A 246 9.48 -9.72 -16.03
CA ASN A 246 10.33 -10.78 -15.48
C ASN A 246 9.53 -11.73 -14.56
N VAL A 247 8.21 -11.65 -14.59
CA VAL A 247 7.31 -12.45 -13.75
C VAL A 247 6.41 -13.23 -14.69
N HIS A 248 6.47 -14.56 -14.64
CA HIS A 248 5.82 -15.44 -15.60
C HIS A 248 4.78 -16.32 -14.91
N VAL A 249 3.62 -16.50 -15.52
CA VAL A 249 2.63 -17.45 -14.99
C VAL A 249 2.97 -18.83 -15.54
N SER A 250 3.00 -19.86 -14.69
CA SER A 250 3.17 -21.25 -15.14
C SER A 250 1.83 -21.99 -15.01
N PRO A 251 1.14 -22.34 -16.12
CA PRO A 251 -0.05 -23.17 -16.08
C PRO A 251 0.24 -24.58 -15.56
N VAL A 252 1.45 -25.11 -15.86
CA VAL A 252 1.88 -26.44 -15.43
C VAL A 252 2.02 -26.50 -13.91
N ASP A 253 2.70 -25.51 -13.33
CA ASP A 253 2.94 -25.48 -11.89
C ASP A 253 1.85 -24.75 -11.10
N LYS A 254 0.90 -24.13 -11.80
CA LYS A 254 -0.24 -23.38 -11.24
C LYS A 254 0.16 -22.22 -10.32
N HIS A 255 1.33 -21.63 -10.55
CA HIS A 255 1.82 -20.48 -9.79
C HIS A 255 2.73 -19.58 -10.63
N VAL A 256 3.08 -18.43 -10.06
CA VAL A 256 3.97 -17.46 -10.71
C VAL A 256 5.44 -17.79 -10.46
N LYS A 257 6.26 -17.69 -11.51
CA LYS A 257 7.71 -17.84 -11.46
C LYS A 257 8.45 -16.53 -11.70
N VAL A 258 9.47 -16.29 -10.89
CA VAL A 258 10.39 -15.16 -11.02
C VAL A 258 11.50 -15.51 -12.00
N GLY A 259 11.65 -14.73 -13.06
CA GLY A 259 12.66 -14.91 -14.10
C GLY A 259 14.05 -14.47 -13.64
N ILE A 260 14.94 -15.42 -13.31
CA ILE A 260 16.33 -15.14 -12.87
C ILE A 260 17.25 -14.91 -14.08
N LEU A 261 16.81 -14.11 -15.05
CA LEU A 261 17.54 -13.82 -16.29
C LEU A 261 18.03 -12.37 -16.35
N GLY A 262 17.92 -11.65 -15.24
CA GLY A 262 18.32 -10.25 -15.10
C GLY A 262 19.71 -10.06 -14.50
N ASN A 263 20.02 -8.82 -14.17
CA ASN A 263 21.27 -8.34 -13.54
C ASN A 263 21.53 -8.87 -12.11
N ALA A 264 21.03 -10.07 -11.76
CA ALA A 264 21.09 -10.65 -10.44
C ALA A 264 22.51 -10.60 -9.85
N VAL A 265 22.60 -10.44 -8.53
CA VAL A 265 23.86 -10.29 -7.82
C VAL A 265 23.91 -11.28 -6.68
N ASP A 266 25.04 -11.98 -6.59
CA ASP A 266 25.37 -12.90 -5.52
C ASP A 266 26.19 -12.16 -4.45
N PHE A 267 25.78 -12.26 -3.20
CA PHE A 267 26.42 -11.59 -2.06
C PHE A 267 27.64 -12.36 -1.51
N HIS A 268 27.84 -13.59 -1.95
CA HIS A 268 28.95 -14.44 -1.51
C HIS A 268 30.20 -14.29 -2.39
N ASP A 269 30.34 -13.21 -3.17
CA ASP A 269 31.58 -12.85 -3.84
C ASP A 269 32.65 -12.48 -2.80
N ASN A 270 33.26 -13.52 -2.22
CA ASN A 270 34.44 -13.42 -1.38
C ASN A 270 35.67 -13.29 -2.29
N ASP A 271 35.91 -12.08 -2.78
CA ASP A 271 37.26 -11.71 -3.18
C ASP A 271 38.08 -11.52 -1.89
N PRO A 272 39.15 -12.31 -1.63
CA PRO A 272 39.92 -12.24 -0.39
C PRO A 272 40.57 -10.88 -0.11
N SER A 273 40.52 -9.96 -1.08
CA SER A 273 41.08 -8.62 -1.05
C SER A 273 40.20 -7.56 -0.38
N ASN A 274 38.92 -7.84 -0.11
CA ASN A 274 37.98 -6.85 0.44
C ASN A 274 37.83 -6.96 1.97
N SER A 275 38.63 -6.21 2.70
CA SER A 275 38.70 -6.13 4.17
C SER A 275 37.50 -5.44 4.86
N ALA A 276 36.34 -5.28 4.21
CA ALA A 276 35.20 -4.53 4.75
C ALA A 276 33.90 -5.36 4.83
N VAL A 277 33.81 -6.26 5.82
CA VAL A 277 32.61 -7.08 6.10
C VAL A 277 31.35 -6.21 6.35
N ALA A 278 31.52 -5.02 6.92
CA ALA A 278 30.42 -4.09 7.19
C ALA A 278 29.82 -3.48 5.91
N SER A 279 30.65 -3.07 4.94
CA SER A 279 30.18 -2.48 3.68
C SER A 279 29.45 -3.49 2.80
N ASN A 280 29.88 -4.76 2.84
CA ASN A 280 29.20 -5.85 2.14
C ASN A 280 27.79 -6.12 2.69
N ASN A 281 27.61 -6.04 4.01
CA ASN A 281 26.30 -6.18 4.64
C ASN A 281 25.37 -5.01 4.32
N GLU A 282 25.89 -3.79 4.25
CA GLU A 282 25.11 -2.61 3.86
C GLU A 282 24.67 -2.67 2.40
N ARG A 283 25.58 -3.03 1.49
CA ARG A 283 25.28 -3.28 0.08
C ARG A 283 24.19 -4.35 -0.08
N ARG A 284 24.31 -5.47 0.64
CA ARG A 284 23.31 -6.54 0.66
C ARG A 284 21.93 -6.03 1.05
N LYS A 285 21.83 -5.28 2.16
CA LYS A 285 20.58 -4.68 2.64
C LYS A 285 19.99 -3.72 1.60
N MET A 286 20.81 -2.88 0.97
CA MET A 286 20.35 -1.95 -0.06
C MET A 286 19.76 -2.66 -1.28
N MET A 287 20.38 -3.75 -1.74
CA MET A 287 19.93 -4.50 -2.91
C MET A 287 18.67 -5.32 -2.63
N ILE A 288 18.57 -5.95 -1.46
CA ILE A 288 17.34 -6.60 -0.99
C ILE A 288 16.20 -5.58 -0.89
N ALA A 289 16.47 -4.42 -0.28
CA ALA A 289 15.48 -3.36 -0.20
C ALA A 289 15.06 -2.89 -1.61
N PHE A 290 16.00 -2.76 -2.55
CA PHE A 290 15.69 -2.38 -3.93
C PHE A 290 14.70 -3.37 -4.58
N ASP A 291 14.94 -4.68 -4.43
CA ASP A 291 14.00 -5.71 -4.90
C ASP A 291 12.61 -5.54 -4.29
N MET A 292 12.53 -5.30 -2.97
CA MET A 292 11.24 -5.09 -2.29
C MET A 292 10.50 -3.84 -2.81
N ARG A 293 11.23 -2.79 -3.21
CA ARG A 293 10.64 -1.60 -3.86
C ARG A 293 10.05 -1.96 -5.22
N CYS A 294 10.75 -2.77 -6.00
CA CYS A 294 10.25 -3.27 -7.27
C CYS A 294 9.00 -4.14 -7.10
N VAL A 295 8.95 -5.00 -6.07
CA VAL A 295 7.74 -5.74 -5.70
C VAL A 295 6.58 -4.79 -5.38
N GLY A 296 6.84 -3.67 -4.69
CA GLY A 296 5.87 -2.60 -4.48
C GLY A 296 5.33 -2.00 -5.78
N PHE A 297 6.19 -1.75 -6.77
CA PHE A 297 5.75 -1.28 -8.10
C PHE A 297 4.93 -2.31 -8.86
N ILE A 298 5.29 -3.60 -8.76
CA ILE A 298 4.52 -4.70 -9.36
C ILE A 298 3.13 -4.76 -8.71
N MET A 299 3.06 -4.74 -7.37
CA MET A 299 1.80 -4.70 -6.62
C MET A 299 0.93 -3.52 -7.04
N ALA A 300 1.50 -2.31 -7.11
CA ALA A 300 0.79 -1.10 -7.49
C ALA A 300 0.12 -1.25 -8.86
N LYS A 301 0.86 -1.74 -9.87
CA LYS A 301 0.36 -1.92 -11.24
C LYS A 301 -0.65 -3.05 -11.39
N MET A 302 -0.53 -4.11 -10.59
CA MET A 302 -1.52 -5.19 -10.57
C MET A 302 -2.85 -4.72 -10.00
N VAL A 303 -2.82 -3.89 -8.95
CA VAL A 303 -4.03 -3.41 -8.26
C VAL A 303 -4.64 -2.21 -8.97
N LEU A 304 -3.83 -1.24 -9.36
CA LEU A 304 -4.21 0.00 -10.04
C LEU A 304 -3.72 -0.06 -11.49
N ARG A 305 -4.55 -0.61 -12.37
CA ARG A 305 -4.20 -0.85 -13.78
C ARG A 305 -3.87 0.44 -14.54
N GLU A 306 -4.38 1.57 -14.09
CA GLU A 306 -4.10 2.90 -14.63
C GLU A 306 -2.61 3.25 -14.51
N LEU A 307 -1.88 2.65 -13.56
CA LEU A 307 -0.42 2.78 -13.45
C LEU A 307 0.36 1.99 -14.51
N MET A 308 -0.33 1.26 -15.40
CA MET A 308 0.27 0.71 -16.61
C MET A 308 0.50 1.81 -17.67
N ASP A 309 -0.28 2.89 -17.63
CA ASP A 309 -0.05 4.08 -18.46
C ASP A 309 1.23 4.82 -18.02
N SER A 310 2.05 5.21 -19.00
CA SER A 310 3.35 5.81 -18.74
C SER A 310 3.24 7.17 -18.04
N SER A 311 2.25 8.00 -18.45
CA SER A 311 2.09 9.36 -17.92
C SER A 311 1.62 9.34 -16.46
N THR A 312 0.66 8.49 -16.14
CA THR A 312 0.14 8.31 -14.78
C THR A 312 1.21 7.70 -13.89
N PHE A 313 1.96 6.73 -14.39
CA PHE A 313 3.07 6.13 -13.64
C PHE A 313 4.24 7.09 -13.41
N GLN A 314 4.48 8.05 -14.31
CA GLN A 314 5.46 9.12 -14.09
C GLN A 314 5.05 10.05 -12.95
N LYS A 315 3.78 10.47 -12.88
CA LYS A 315 3.24 11.26 -11.75
C LYS A 315 3.42 10.51 -10.42
N PHE A 316 3.08 9.22 -10.41
CA PHE A 316 3.28 8.35 -9.25
C PHE A 316 4.76 8.21 -8.82
N LYS A 317 5.69 8.06 -9.78
CA LYS A 317 7.13 8.02 -9.47
C LYS A 317 7.65 9.37 -8.97
N SER A 318 7.20 10.47 -9.57
CA SER A 318 7.54 11.83 -9.16
C SER A 318 7.14 12.07 -7.71
N PHE A 319 5.93 11.65 -7.33
CA PHE A 319 5.46 11.70 -5.95
C PHE A 319 6.45 11.05 -4.97
N LEU A 320 6.92 9.83 -5.26
CA LEU A 320 7.88 9.13 -4.40
C LEU A 320 9.29 9.75 -4.42
N ASN A 321 9.74 10.23 -5.59
CA ASN A 321 11.07 10.81 -5.76
C ASN A 321 11.22 12.18 -5.10
N LYS A 322 10.12 12.94 -4.97
CA LYS A 322 10.07 14.19 -4.18
C LYS A 322 10.20 13.96 -2.66
N GLY A 323 10.33 12.70 -2.22
CA GLY A 323 10.52 12.35 -0.81
C GLY A 323 9.23 12.29 0.00
N ASN A 324 8.06 12.37 -0.65
CA ASN A 324 6.78 12.24 0.04
C ASN A 324 6.64 10.84 0.67
N ASP A 325 5.95 10.78 1.81
CA ASP A 325 5.72 9.51 2.50
C ASP A 325 4.72 8.64 1.70
N PRO A 326 5.08 7.40 1.33
CA PRO A 326 4.20 6.47 0.63
C PRO A 326 2.90 6.13 1.37
N SER A 327 2.82 6.41 2.66
CA SER A 327 1.58 6.27 3.41
C SER A 327 0.49 7.19 2.79
N CYS A 328 0.86 8.38 2.31
CA CYS A 328 -0.08 9.35 1.72
C CYS A 328 -0.49 9.02 0.27
N LEU A 329 -0.19 7.81 -0.21
CA LEU A 329 -0.49 7.39 -1.57
C LEU A 329 -1.98 7.37 -1.88
N ARG A 330 -2.82 7.02 -0.89
CA ARG A 330 -4.28 6.97 -1.09
C ARG A 330 -4.79 8.37 -1.41
N GLU A 331 -4.43 9.35 -0.60
CA GLU A 331 -4.84 10.75 -0.71
C GLU A 331 -4.34 11.38 -2.02
N PHE A 332 -3.14 11.00 -2.46
CA PHE A 332 -2.60 11.43 -3.75
C PHE A 332 -3.31 10.79 -4.95
N LEU A 333 -3.64 9.49 -4.88
CA LEU A 333 -4.16 8.75 -6.04
C LEU A 333 -5.68 8.83 -6.19
N VAL A 334 -6.44 8.98 -5.11
CA VAL A 334 -7.91 9.05 -5.17
C VAL A 334 -8.39 10.14 -6.15
N PRO A 335 -7.91 11.40 -6.09
CA PRO A 335 -8.32 12.44 -7.04
C PRO A 335 -7.91 12.13 -8.47
N ILE A 336 -6.71 11.57 -8.69
CA ILE A 336 -6.18 11.27 -10.02
C ILE A 336 -6.96 10.14 -10.70
N LEU A 337 -7.31 9.09 -9.95
CA LEU A 337 -7.90 7.88 -10.50
C LEU A 337 -9.43 7.89 -10.49
N SER A 338 -10.07 8.79 -9.74
CA SER A 338 -11.54 8.85 -9.64
C SER A 338 -12.19 9.84 -10.63
N GLN A 339 -11.40 10.71 -11.28
CA GLN A 339 -11.90 11.76 -12.20
C GLN A 339 -12.80 11.23 -13.33
N ASN A 340 -12.60 9.97 -13.76
CA ASN A 340 -13.24 9.42 -14.95
C ASN A 340 -14.19 8.24 -14.68
N SER A 341 -14.59 7.99 -13.43
CA SER A 341 -15.37 6.78 -13.11
C SER A 341 -16.45 7.02 -12.06
N PRO A 342 -17.73 7.16 -12.47
CA PRO A 342 -18.85 7.38 -11.54
C PRO A 342 -19.12 6.18 -10.62
N SER A 343 -18.67 4.97 -10.99
CA SER A 343 -18.76 3.75 -10.18
C SER A 343 -17.57 3.53 -9.23
N GLY A 344 -16.61 4.46 -9.22
CA GLY A 344 -15.37 4.37 -8.44
C GLY A 344 -14.34 3.40 -9.04
N ASN A 345 -13.10 3.48 -8.55
CA ASN A 345 -11.99 2.65 -9.02
C ASN A 345 -11.93 1.32 -8.26
N ILE A 346 -11.98 0.19 -8.97
CA ILE A 346 -11.93 -1.16 -8.37
C ILE A 346 -10.65 -1.36 -7.55
N GLY A 347 -9.50 -0.92 -8.06
CA GLY A 347 -8.21 -1.05 -7.37
C GLY A 347 -8.17 -0.26 -6.06
N LEU A 348 -8.71 0.95 -6.03
CA LEU A 348 -8.85 1.74 -4.79
C LEU A 348 -9.74 1.00 -3.77
N GLN A 349 -10.88 0.45 -4.21
CA GLN A 349 -11.75 -0.33 -3.34
C GLN A 349 -11.04 -1.55 -2.76
N MET A 350 -10.22 -2.24 -3.56
CA MET A 350 -9.43 -3.39 -3.10
C MET A 350 -8.42 -3.02 -2.02
N LEU A 351 -7.72 -1.89 -2.16
CA LEU A 351 -6.73 -1.43 -1.19
C LEU A 351 -7.38 -0.91 0.10
N ASP A 352 -8.59 -0.36 0.01
CA ASP A 352 -9.39 0.10 1.15
C ASP A 352 -9.95 -1.07 2.00
N ARG A 353 -10.09 -2.28 1.43
CA ARG A 353 -10.59 -3.45 2.16
C ARG A 353 -9.69 -3.84 3.34
N HIS A 354 -10.28 -4.57 4.29
CA HIS A 354 -9.59 -5.07 5.48
C HIS A 354 -8.87 -3.94 6.24
N TRP A 355 -9.59 -2.83 6.46
CA TRP A 355 -9.08 -1.66 7.17
C TRP A 355 -7.86 -1.02 6.49
N GLY A 356 -7.83 -0.98 5.14
CA GLY A 356 -6.73 -0.38 4.41
C GLY A 356 -5.43 -1.19 4.43
N ALA A 357 -5.48 -2.50 4.69
CA ALA A 357 -4.27 -3.34 4.75
C ALA A 357 -3.48 -3.34 3.43
N GLY A 358 -4.17 -3.20 2.28
CA GLY A 358 -3.50 -3.11 0.98
C GLY A 358 -2.64 -1.86 0.87
N TRP A 359 -3.18 -0.71 1.28
CA TRP A 359 -2.43 0.53 1.35
C TRP A 359 -1.23 0.44 2.31
N ASN A 360 -1.40 -0.22 3.46
CA ASN A 360 -0.31 -0.40 4.43
C ASN A 360 0.86 -1.18 3.83
N LEU A 361 0.57 -2.34 3.22
CA LEU A 361 1.62 -3.15 2.59
C LEU A 361 2.31 -2.38 1.46
N LEU A 362 1.53 -1.70 0.63
CA LEU A 362 2.07 -0.92 -0.48
C LEU A 362 3.00 0.20 0.01
N ALA A 363 2.59 0.93 1.06
CA ALA A 363 3.41 1.97 1.66
C ALA A 363 4.73 1.41 2.23
N LEU A 364 4.66 0.26 2.90
CA LEU A 364 5.83 -0.42 3.48
C LEU A 364 6.80 -0.96 2.41
N LEU A 365 6.29 -1.46 1.28
CA LEU A 365 7.11 -1.88 0.14
C LEU A 365 7.78 -0.70 -0.56
N LEU A 366 7.10 0.45 -0.62
CA LEU A 366 7.55 1.65 -1.30
C LEU A 366 8.26 2.66 -0.40
N ALA A 367 8.53 2.32 0.87
CA ALA A 367 9.21 3.17 1.84
C ALA A 367 10.44 3.86 1.22
N THR A 368 10.53 5.18 1.38
CA THR A 368 11.58 6.01 0.76
C THR A 368 12.97 5.59 1.21
N LYS A 369 13.13 5.37 2.52
CA LYS A 369 14.36 4.84 3.11
C LYS A 369 14.41 3.31 3.05
N SER A 370 15.58 2.77 2.74
CA SER A 370 15.81 1.32 2.57
C SER A 370 15.68 0.54 3.88
N ASP A 371 16.07 1.15 5.01
CA ASP A 371 16.01 0.59 6.37
C ASP A 371 14.58 0.43 6.89
N LYS A 372 13.68 1.32 6.47
CA LYS A 372 12.24 1.27 6.83
C LYS A 372 11.41 0.37 5.91
N ARG A 373 12.00 -0.15 4.84
CA ARG A 373 11.29 -0.97 3.86
C ARG A 373 11.09 -2.38 4.41
N ILE A 374 9.87 -2.90 4.23
CA ILE A 374 9.52 -4.24 4.74
C ILE A 374 10.37 -5.34 4.10
N SER A 375 10.78 -6.30 4.91
CA SER A 375 11.48 -7.50 4.43
C SER A 375 10.53 -8.45 3.69
N CYS A 376 11.07 -9.37 2.90
CA CYS A 376 10.25 -10.35 2.19
C CYS A 376 9.47 -11.27 3.15
N VAL A 377 10.11 -11.71 4.23
CA VAL A 377 9.50 -12.55 5.27
C VAL A 377 8.36 -11.84 5.99
N ASP A 378 8.56 -10.56 6.34
CA ASP A 378 7.53 -9.78 7.02
C ASP A 378 6.37 -9.44 6.06
N ALA A 379 6.65 -9.20 4.78
CA ALA A 379 5.63 -8.99 3.76
C ALA A 379 4.73 -10.22 3.61
N LEU A 380 5.31 -11.44 3.59
CA LEU A 380 4.54 -12.70 3.56
C LEU A 380 3.62 -12.89 4.77
N ARG A 381 3.98 -12.31 5.92
CA ARG A 381 3.18 -12.34 7.16
C ARG A 381 2.20 -11.17 7.26
N HIS A 382 2.15 -10.29 6.27
CA HIS A 382 1.32 -9.10 6.32
C HIS A 382 -0.19 -9.46 6.23
N PRO A 383 -1.08 -8.82 7.01
CA PRO A 383 -2.52 -9.12 6.99
C PRO A 383 -3.18 -9.03 5.62
N PHE A 384 -2.67 -8.17 4.74
CA PHE A 384 -3.14 -8.09 3.36
C PHE A 384 -3.04 -9.44 2.61
N LEU A 385 -1.99 -10.23 2.83
CA LEU A 385 -1.75 -11.49 2.11
C LEU A 385 -2.33 -12.71 2.84
N CYS A 386 -2.44 -12.66 4.16
CA CYS A 386 -2.96 -13.78 4.96
C CYS A 386 -4.50 -13.76 5.10
N GLY A 387 -5.17 -12.65 4.79
CA GLY A 387 -6.62 -12.54 4.89
C GLY A 387 -7.15 -12.54 6.34
N PRO A 388 -8.46 -12.34 6.54
CA PRO A 388 -9.05 -12.12 7.87
C PRO A 388 -9.10 -13.37 8.76
N LYS A 389 -8.93 -14.56 8.20
CA LYS A 389 -9.01 -15.84 8.93
C LYS A 389 -7.70 -16.24 9.60
N TRP A 390 -6.58 -15.70 9.14
CA TRP A 390 -5.28 -15.99 9.74
C TRP A 390 -5.10 -15.17 11.01
N ARG A 391 -4.92 -15.86 12.13
CA ARG A 391 -4.57 -15.26 13.42
C ARG A 391 -3.12 -14.79 13.39
N ILE A 392 -2.86 -13.71 12.67
CA ILE A 392 -1.65 -12.93 12.89
C ILE A 392 -1.85 -12.20 14.21
N SER A 393 -0.83 -12.10 15.05
CA SER A 393 -0.79 -11.13 16.15
C SER A 393 -0.40 -9.78 15.53
N PRO A 394 -1.36 -8.93 15.08
CA PRO A 394 -1.00 -7.68 14.43
C PRO A 394 -0.20 -6.82 15.39
N THR A 395 0.80 -6.12 14.86
CA THR A 395 1.51 -5.11 15.64
C THR A 395 0.56 -3.94 15.95
N VAL A 396 0.85 -3.19 17.02
CA VAL A 396 0.07 -1.99 17.39
C VAL A 396 -0.01 -1.01 16.22
N ASN A 397 1.07 -0.87 15.45
CA ASN A 397 1.11 -0.01 14.26
C ASN A 397 0.08 -0.39 13.20
N VAL A 398 -0.12 -1.69 12.95
CA VAL A 398 -1.09 -2.17 11.97
C VAL A 398 -2.52 -1.98 12.48
N VAL A 399 -2.77 -2.20 13.77
CA VAL A 399 -4.08 -1.93 14.38
C VAL A 399 -4.42 -0.44 14.25
N ARG A 400 -3.47 0.43 14.61
CA ARG A 400 -3.62 1.88 14.51
C ARG A 400 -3.84 2.34 13.07
N TRP A 401 -3.08 1.80 12.12
CA TRP A 401 -3.30 2.03 10.69
C TRP A 401 -4.73 1.68 10.30
N GLY A 402 -5.20 0.51 10.72
CA GLY A 402 -6.55 0.02 10.44
C GLY A 402 -7.64 0.93 10.98
N LEU A 403 -7.48 1.40 12.22
CA LEU A 403 -8.40 2.37 12.84
C LEU A 403 -8.43 3.67 12.06
N GLY A 404 -7.26 4.23 11.69
CA GLY A 404 -7.15 5.47 10.93
C GLY A 404 -7.78 5.36 9.55
N SER A 405 -7.45 4.30 8.79
CA SER A 405 -8.05 4.05 7.48
C SER A 405 -9.57 3.85 7.56
N THR A 406 -10.06 3.20 8.62
CA THR A 406 -11.51 3.04 8.82
C THR A 406 -12.18 4.36 9.19
N ALA A 407 -11.52 5.19 10.01
CA ALA A 407 -12.00 6.52 10.38
C ALA A 407 -12.12 7.43 9.14
N VAL A 408 -11.11 7.43 8.26
CA VAL A 408 -11.13 8.17 7.00
C VAL A 408 -12.31 7.73 6.12
N ARG A 409 -12.46 6.41 5.92
CA ARG A 409 -13.58 5.85 5.16
C ARG A 409 -14.95 6.22 5.72
N LEU A 410 -15.12 6.16 7.04
CA LEU A 410 -16.38 6.52 7.69
C LEU A 410 -16.71 8.01 7.57
N ALA A 411 -15.70 8.88 7.48
CA ALA A 411 -15.91 10.30 7.27
C ALA A 411 -16.22 10.65 5.80
N GLU A 412 -15.71 9.87 4.84
CA GLU A 412 -16.04 10.01 3.42
C GLU A 412 -17.44 9.50 3.07
N ASP A 413 -17.92 8.45 3.76
CA ASP A 413 -19.24 7.86 3.50
C ASP A 413 -20.36 8.84 3.96
N TYR A 414 -21.04 9.47 2.99
CA TYR A 414 -21.92 10.65 3.07
C TYR A 414 -23.16 10.60 4.01
N ILE A 415 -23.31 9.64 4.94
CA ILE A 415 -24.53 9.46 5.74
C ILE A 415 -24.25 9.53 7.23
N TYR A 416 -24.06 10.74 7.77
CA TYR A 416 -23.76 11.01 9.19
C TYR A 416 -24.92 10.70 10.16
N GLY A 417 -25.31 9.43 10.27
CA GLY A 417 -26.17 8.95 11.33
C GLY A 417 -25.46 9.07 12.69
N HIS A 418 -26.23 9.26 13.76
CA HIS A 418 -25.72 9.33 15.13
C HIS A 418 -24.85 8.12 15.51
N HIS A 419 -25.15 6.93 14.99
CA HIS A 419 -24.33 5.73 15.18
C HIS A 419 -22.92 5.85 14.57
N GLN A 420 -22.79 6.44 13.37
CA GLN A 420 -21.49 6.63 12.73
C GLN A 420 -20.65 7.65 13.50
N ARG A 421 -21.23 8.78 13.93
CA ARG A 421 -20.54 9.78 14.76
C ARG A 421 -19.99 9.17 16.05
N ARG A 422 -20.78 8.35 16.74
CA ARG A 422 -20.34 7.61 17.93
C ARG A 422 -19.18 6.65 17.63
N ARG A 423 -19.24 5.94 16.50
CA ARG A 423 -18.15 5.05 16.08
C ARG A 423 -16.86 5.80 15.75
N LEU A 424 -16.97 6.94 15.08
CA LEU A 424 -15.82 7.76 14.70
C LEU A 424 -15.14 8.37 15.93
N ALA A 425 -15.93 8.90 16.87
CA ALA A 425 -15.41 9.36 18.17
C ALA A 425 -14.67 8.24 18.92
N TYR A 426 -15.27 7.04 18.98
CA TYR A 426 -14.64 5.88 19.61
C TYR A 426 -13.33 5.47 18.93
N PHE A 427 -13.24 5.54 17.60
CA PHE A 427 -11.99 5.25 16.88
C PHE A 427 -10.92 6.30 17.13
N ILE A 428 -11.28 7.59 17.18
CA ILE A 428 -10.35 8.67 17.52
C ILE A 428 -9.74 8.41 18.90
N GLU A 429 -10.58 8.13 19.91
CA GLU A 429 -10.10 7.80 21.26
C GLU A 429 -9.16 6.59 21.27
N LEU A 430 -9.52 5.53 20.55
CA LEU A 430 -8.69 4.32 20.49
C LEU A 430 -7.33 4.59 19.80
N MET A 431 -7.31 5.42 18.76
CA MET A 431 -6.06 5.82 18.09
C MET A 431 -5.16 6.65 19.01
N GLU A 432 -5.74 7.54 19.82
CA GLU A 432 -5.00 8.34 20.79
C GLU A 432 -4.40 7.48 21.91
N VAL A 433 -5.16 6.49 22.40
CA VAL A 433 -4.66 5.51 23.40
C VAL A 433 -3.52 4.66 22.85
N LEU A 434 -3.57 4.30 21.56
CA LEU A 434 -2.56 3.46 20.91
C LEU A 434 -1.38 4.26 20.34
N ASN A 435 -1.23 5.55 20.66
CA ASN A 435 -0.18 6.39 20.11
C ASN A 435 1.22 6.03 20.70
N PRO A 436 2.19 5.57 19.88
CA PRO A 436 3.55 5.28 20.31
C PRO A 436 4.44 6.54 20.33
N ASN A 437 4.06 7.64 19.66
CA ASN A 437 4.91 8.82 19.46
C ASN A 437 4.48 9.94 20.41
N SER A 438 5.03 9.90 21.63
CA SER A 438 4.83 10.91 22.66
C SER A 438 5.86 12.04 22.66
N SER A 439 6.98 11.86 21.95
CA SER A 439 8.09 12.82 22.02
C SER A 439 7.92 14.01 21.06
N THR A 440 8.19 15.20 21.57
CA THR A 440 8.07 16.50 20.87
C THR A 440 9.00 16.61 19.66
N GLU A 441 10.17 15.96 19.71
CA GLU A 441 11.14 15.92 18.60
C GLU A 441 10.56 15.27 17.34
N ASN A 442 9.69 14.27 17.51
CA ASN A 442 9.02 13.64 16.37
C ASN A 442 7.99 14.56 15.72
N TRP A 443 7.34 15.44 16.51
CA TRP A 443 6.36 16.39 15.99
C TRP A 443 6.98 17.45 15.11
N LEU A 444 8.08 18.07 15.56
CA LEU A 444 8.79 19.08 14.78
C LEU A 444 9.21 18.56 13.40
N ARG A 445 9.63 17.30 13.33
CA ARG A 445 10.01 16.65 12.07
C ARG A 445 8.82 16.30 11.16
N LEU A 446 7.67 15.94 11.74
CA LEU A 446 6.59 15.26 11.01
C LEU A 446 5.38 16.15 10.72
N LEU A 447 5.19 17.22 11.50
CA LEU A 447 4.08 18.15 11.38
C LEU A 447 4.14 19.05 10.14
N PRO A 448 5.32 19.55 9.70
CA PRO A 448 5.39 20.46 8.56
C PRO A 448 4.70 19.89 7.31
N GLY A 449 3.86 20.72 6.69
CA GLY A 449 3.05 20.36 5.54
C GLY A 449 1.62 20.86 5.63
N ARG A 450 0.83 20.53 4.60
CA ARG A 450 -0.58 20.90 4.47
C ARG A 450 -1.48 19.74 4.87
N TRP A 451 -2.52 20.03 5.64
CA TRP A 451 -3.43 19.05 6.22
C TRP A 451 -4.86 19.45 5.87
N CYS A 452 -5.65 18.55 5.28
CA CYS A 452 -7.06 18.77 4.98
C CYS A 452 -7.92 18.31 6.16
N LEU A 453 -8.85 19.16 6.60
CA LEU A 453 -9.84 18.81 7.60
C LEU A 453 -10.84 17.81 7.01
N LEU A 454 -10.93 16.62 7.60
CA LEU A 454 -11.85 15.59 7.15
C LEU A 454 -13.12 15.53 8.00
N TYR A 455 -12.98 15.66 9.32
CA TYR A 455 -14.09 15.51 10.25
C TYR A 455 -13.84 16.29 11.54
N CYS A 456 -14.90 16.71 12.23
CA CYS A 456 -14.80 17.17 13.61
C CYS A 456 -15.91 16.55 14.48
N THR A 457 -15.64 16.31 15.76
CA THR A 457 -16.63 15.77 16.71
C THR A 457 -17.50 16.85 17.34
N GLY A 458 -17.20 18.12 17.08
CA GLY A 458 -17.91 19.28 17.59
C GLY A 458 -19.35 19.38 17.07
N ARG A 459 -20.00 20.52 17.33
CA ARG A 459 -21.33 20.78 16.77
C ARG A 459 -21.20 21.04 15.27
N HIS A 460 -21.32 19.98 14.47
CA HIS A 460 -21.51 20.10 13.04
C HIS A 460 -22.95 20.47 12.73
N ILE A 461 -23.13 21.61 12.06
CA ILE A 461 -24.36 21.92 11.34
C ILE A 461 -24.30 21.10 10.04
N GLY A 462 -24.45 19.78 10.16
CA GLY A 462 -24.64 18.91 9.00
C GLY A 462 -26.02 19.16 8.41
N LEU A 463 -26.17 18.98 7.08
CA LEU A 463 -27.42 19.01 6.27
C LEU A 463 -28.65 19.42 7.08
N THR A 464 -28.68 20.69 7.49
CA THR A 464 -29.87 21.24 8.08
C THR A 464 -30.80 21.55 6.91
N LEU A 465 -32.11 21.41 7.07
CA LEU A 465 -33.11 21.96 6.14
C LEU A 465 -33.02 23.50 6.01
N ARG A 466 -31.95 24.09 6.55
CA ARG A 466 -31.63 25.49 6.52
C ARG A 466 -31.35 25.88 5.08
N GLN A 467 -32.05 26.91 4.63
CA GLN A 467 -31.78 27.60 3.38
C GLN A 467 -31.11 28.93 3.74
N PRO A 468 -29.77 28.96 3.91
CA PRO A 468 -29.10 30.20 4.23
C PRO A 468 -29.16 31.16 3.03
N THR A 469 -29.24 32.46 3.32
CA THR A 469 -29.17 33.54 2.34
C THR A 469 -28.06 34.50 2.78
N PRO A 470 -26.87 34.49 2.14
CA PRO A 470 -26.50 33.79 0.92
C PRO A 470 -26.20 32.30 1.11
N ARG A 471 -26.32 31.52 0.05
CA ARG A 471 -25.98 30.09 0.05
C ARG A 471 -24.48 29.93 -0.19
N VAL A 472 -23.80 29.34 0.78
CA VAL A 472 -22.35 29.10 0.71
C VAL A 472 -22.09 27.61 0.84
N LEU A 473 -21.31 27.06 -0.09
CA LEU A 473 -20.76 25.71 -0.03
C LEU A 473 -19.31 25.79 0.42
N ILE A 474 -18.95 25.11 1.50
CA ILE A 474 -17.54 24.90 1.86
C ILE A 474 -16.96 23.83 0.93
N ASN A 475 -15.81 24.15 0.31
CA ASN A 475 -15.02 23.21 -0.47
C ASN A 475 -14.05 22.50 0.49
N ASP A 476 -12.75 22.74 0.35
CA ASP A 476 -11.73 22.19 1.22
C ASP A 476 -11.33 23.20 2.30
N ALA A 477 -11.07 22.68 3.50
CA ALA A 477 -10.49 23.44 4.60
C ALA A 477 -9.13 22.85 4.96
N PHE A 478 -8.07 23.63 4.82
CA PHE A 478 -6.70 23.21 5.03
C PHE A 478 -6.08 23.91 6.23
N LEU A 479 -5.18 23.21 6.90
CA LEU A 479 -4.30 23.72 7.93
C LEU A 479 -2.86 23.44 7.51
N THR A 480 -2.06 24.47 7.34
CA THR A 480 -0.67 24.38 6.90
C THR A 480 0.25 24.75 8.06
N PHE A 481 1.21 23.88 8.34
CA PHE A 481 2.32 24.16 9.25
C PHE A 481 3.58 24.37 8.41
N ALA A 482 4.19 25.54 8.50
CA ALA A 482 5.46 25.83 7.86
C ALA A 482 6.49 26.24 8.91
N GLU A 483 7.74 25.84 8.70
CA GLU A 483 8.85 26.28 9.54
C GLU A 483 9.15 27.74 9.25
N ALA A 484 9.20 28.58 10.29
CA ALA A 484 9.63 29.96 10.13
C ALA A 484 11.14 29.98 9.82
N PRO A 485 11.58 30.62 8.72
CA PRO A 485 13.00 30.75 8.44
C PRO A 485 13.65 31.58 9.57
N GLU A 486 14.78 31.09 10.08
CA GLU A 486 15.70 31.84 10.96
C GLU A 486 15.29 32.07 12.43
N SER A 487 14.67 31.10 13.11
CA SER A 487 14.51 31.13 14.58
C SER A 487 15.32 30.05 15.29
N VAL A 488 16.02 30.43 16.37
CA VAL A 488 16.78 29.52 17.26
C VAL A 488 15.83 28.60 18.05
N ASP A 489 14.59 29.04 18.22
CA ASP A 489 13.46 28.29 18.79
C ASP A 489 12.53 27.81 17.66
N PRO A 490 11.97 26.60 17.71
CA PRO A 490 11.11 26.08 16.63
C PRO A 490 9.71 26.71 16.68
N ILE A 491 9.59 27.93 16.16
CA ILE A 491 8.31 28.60 15.92
C ILE A 491 7.81 28.18 14.54
N LEU A 492 6.57 27.71 14.47
CA LEU A 492 5.92 27.34 13.22
C LEU A 492 4.91 28.41 12.84
N SER A 493 4.86 28.77 11.56
CA SER A 493 3.72 29.51 11.02
C SER A 493 2.57 28.53 10.76
N LEU A 494 1.40 28.91 11.23
CA LEU A 494 0.15 28.18 11.12
C LEU A 494 -0.80 28.95 10.23
N THR A 495 -1.28 28.32 9.16
CA THR A 495 -2.18 28.94 8.20
C THR A 495 -3.40 28.06 7.99
N SER A 496 -4.58 28.58 8.32
CA SER A 496 -5.88 27.96 8.00
C SER A 496 -6.43 28.56 6.71
N ASP A 497 -6.61 27.76 5.67
CA ASP A 497 -7.15 28.17 4.37
C ASP A 497 -8.48 27.45 4.11
N ILE A 498 -9.56 28.20 3.97
CA ILE A 498 -10.91 27.67 3.78
C ILE A 498 -11.46 28.19 2.45
N GLY A 499 -11.51 27.28 1.48
CA GLY A 499 -12.14 27.54 0.19
C GLY A 499 -13.66 27.42 0.31
N PHE A 500 -14.39 28.36 -0.28
CA PHE A 500 -15.84 28.32 -0.34
C PHE A 500 -16.37 28.81 -1.69
N LYS A 501 -17.61 28.44 -2.01
CA LYS A 501 -18.33 28.86 -3.21
C LYS A 501 -19.66 29.47 -2.83
N ILE A 502 -19.88 30.72 -3.23
CA ILE A 502 -21.17 31.41 -3.09
C ILE A 502 -22.01 31.02 -4.30
N MET A 503 -23.10 30.32 -4.07
CA MET A 503 -23.92 29.80 -5.16
C MET A 503 -25.24 30.56 -5.30
N PRO A 504 -25.77 30.66 -6.52
CA PRO A 504 -26.91 31.50 -6.83
C PRO A 504 -28.19 31.00 -6.15
N GLU A 505 -29.17 31.90 -6.02
CA GLU A 505 -30.40 31.61 -5.28
C GLU A 505 -31.37 30.67 -6.05
N SER A 506 -31.20 30.46 -7.36
CA SER A 506 -32.01 29.51 -8.15
C SER A 506 -31.33 28.13 -8.32
N ASP A 507 -32.11 27.04 -8.23
CA ASP A 507 -31.75 25.66 -8.64
C ASP A 507 -30.60 24.92 -7.89
N TRP A 508 -30.47 25.18 -6.59
CA TRP A 508 -29.53 24.51 -5.67
C TRP A 508 -30.02 23.14 -5.13
N PRO A 509 -30.22 22.15 -5.99
CA PRO A 509 -29.43 20.96 -5.68
C PRO A 509 -28.70 20.40 -6.90
N HIS A 510 -28.99 20.95 -8.09
CA HIS A 510 -28.48 20.46 -9.35
C HIS A 510 -27.30 21.28 -9.86
N ASP A 511 -27.32 22.60 -9.64
CA ASP A 511 -26.19 23.46 -9.97
C ASP A 511 -25.38 23.82 -8.72
N LYS A 512 -24.12 23.38 -8.68
CA LYS A 512 -23.13 23.76 -7.65
C LYS A 512 -22.12 24.79 -8.16
N SER A 513 -22.38 25.40 -9.32
CA SER A 513 -21.62 26.52 -9.83
C SER A 513 -21.85 27.76 -8.98
N GLY A 514 -20.90 28.68 -8.98
CA GLY A 514 -20.93 29.85 -8.11
C GLY A 514 -19.60 30.57 -8.07
N THR A 515 -19.58 31.72 -7.41
CA THR A 515 -18.36 32.52 -7.23
C THR A 515 -17.48 31.91 -6.15
N GLU A 516 -16.20 31.76 -6.46
CA GLU A 516 -15.21 31.24 -5.51
C GLU A 516 -14.71 32.34 -4.57
N GLY A 517 -14.47 31.95 -3.32
CA GLY A 517 -13.79 32.76 -2.33
C GLY A 517 -12.89 31.90 -1.45
N ASN A 518 -11.95 32.56 -0.79
CA ASN A 518 -11.01 31.94 0.13
C ASN A 518 -10.93 32.77 1.41
N LEU A 519 -10.94 32.11 2.55
CA LEU A 519 -10.67 32.71 3.85
C LEU A 519 -9.35 32.14 4.36
N SER A 520 -8.38 33.01 4.65
CA SER A 520 -7.09 32.62 5.23
C SER A 520 -6.91 33.25 6.61
N VAL A 521 -6.51 32.44 7.58
CA VAL A 521 -6.14 32.87 8.93
C VAL A 521 -4.71 32.42 9.20
N THR A 522 -3.81 33.37 9.46
CA THR A 522 -2.39 33.11 9.71
C THR A 522 -1.98 33.53 11.10
N THR A 523 -1.19 32.71 11.77
CA THR A 523 -0.63 32.98 13.10
C THR A 523 0.66 32.20 13.32
N SER A 524 1.36 32.45 14.42
CA SER A 524 2.51 31.67 14.85
C SER A 524 2.16 30.72 15.99
N ALA A 525 2.81 29.56 16.04
CA ALA A 525 2.57 28.54 17.05
C ALA A 525 3.85 27.86 17.51
N ARG A 526 3.95 27.59 18.81
CA ARG A 526 5.03 26.83 19.43
C ARG A 526 4.52 25.46 19.89
N ILE A 527 5.27 24.41 19.53
CA ILE A 527 4.95 23.05 19.97
C ILE A 527 5.71 22.72 21.23
N THR A 528 4.99 22.31 22.27
CA THR A 528 5.57 21.85 23.53
C THR A 528 5.07 20.43 23.86
N PRO A 529 5.80 19.65 24.68
CA PRO A 529 5.26 18.39 25.19
C PRO A 529 4.04 18.67 26.08
N GLY A 530 2.91 18.06 25.75
CA GLY A 530 1.63 18.20 26.44
C GLY A 530 1.07 16.87 26.96
N ARG A 531 0.01 16.93 27.77
CA ARG A 531 -0.70 15.74 28.29
C ARG A 531 -2.21 15.98 28.29
N ILE A 532 -2.99 14.97 27.90
CA ILE A 532 -4.45 14.91 28.13
C ILE A 532 -4.69 14.01 29.35
N TYR A 533 -5.27 14.54 30.43
CA TYR A 533 -5.56 13.77 31.65
C TYR A 533 -6.87 12.96 31.55
N THR A 534 -6.89 11.75 32.12
CA THR A 534 -8.06 10.86 32.10
C THR A 534 -8.75 10.65 33.45
N ASN A 535 -8.12 11.01 34.58
CA ASN A 535 -8.63 10.68 35.93
C ASN A 535 -9.21 11.87 36.71
N ALA A 536 -10.19 11.58 37.56
CA ALA A 536 -11.04 12.52 38.30
C ALA A 536 -10.69 12.65 39.80
N GLU A 537 -9.55 12.14 40.25
CA GLU A 537 -9.14 12.25 41.65
C GLU A 537 -7.78 12.95 41.72
N ASP A 538 -7.82 14.26 41.95
CA ASP A 538 -6.97 14.91 42.95
C ASP A 538 -7.38 16.38 43.09
N GLY A 539 -7.76 16.72 44.32
CA GLY A 539 -8.32 18.00 44.72
C GLY A 539 -7.32 19.17 44.64
N LYS A 540 -7.93 20.36 44.54
CA LYS A 540 -7.38 21.70 44.82
C LYS A 540 -6.01 22.01 44.21
N GLU A 541 -6.03 22.49 42.96
CA GLU A 541 -5.43 23.80 42.61
C GLU A 541 -5.77 24.16 41.15
N SER A 542 -5.96 25.46 40.95
CA SER A 542 -6.63 26.15 39.84
C SER A 542 -5.81 26.23 38.55
N SER A 543 -6.35 25.70 37.44
CA SER A 543 -6.60 26.39 36.16
C SER A 543 -7.10 25.37 35.12
N SER A 544 -8.25 25.64 34.50
CA SER A 544 -8.88 24.96 33.34
C SER A 544 -8.52 23.49 33.05
N ARG A 545 -8.85 22.57 33.97
CA ARG A 545 -8.73 21.12 33.72
C ARG A 545 -9.84 20.63 32.77
N ILE A 546 -9.47 20.23 31.56
CA ILE A 546 -10.32 19.48 30.61
C ILE A 546 -10.74 18.17 31.28
N THR A 547 -12.01 18.09 31.71
CA THR A 547 -12.57 16.91 32.39
C THR A 547 -13.09 15.90 31.37
N SER A 548 -12.22 14.97 30.96
CA SER A 548 -12.52 13.93 29.96
C SER A 548 -13.26 12.69 30.52
N SER A 549 -13.68 12.70 31.79
CA SER A 549 -14.27 11.54 32.48
C SER A 549 -15.60 11.04 31.89
N ARG A 550 -16.23 11.80 30.98
CA ARG A 550 -17.49 11.40 30.34
C ARG A 550 -17.34 10.44 29.16
N TYR A 551 -16.14 10.15 28.67
CA TYR A 551 -15.96 9.45 27.39
C TYR A 551 -15.43 8.01 27.48
N LEU A 552 -14.64 7.67 28.51
CA LEU A 552 -14.08 6.31 28.69
C LEU A 552 -14.95 5.37 29.56
N GLY A 553 -16.02 5.91 30.18
CA GLY A 553 -16.86 5.17 31.12
C GLY A 553 -17.92 4.31 30.44
N GLY A 554 -17.71 2.99 30.39
CA GLY A 554 -18.81 2.03 30.30
C GLY A 554 -18.55 0.73 29.52
N LYS A 555 -17.54 0.66 28.65
CA LYS A 555 -17.30 -0.54 27.81
C LYS A 555 -15.88 -1.11 27.83
N TRP A 556 -14.92 -0.40 28.42
CA TRP A 556 -13.51 -0.83 28.44
C TRP A 556 -13.20 -1.90 29.50
N GLY A 557 -14.11 -2.13 30.46
CA GLY A 557 -13.93 -3.14 31.51
C GLY A 557 -13.81 -4.59 31.04
N LYS A 558 -14.12 -4.88 29.76
CA LYS A 558 -13.99 -6.24 29.19
C LYS A 558 -12.84 -6.42 28.19
N ALA A 559 -12.20 -5.33 27.76
CA ALA A 559 -11.07 -5.37 26.81
C ALA A 559 -9.70 -5.24 27.50
N ALA A 560 -9.68 -4.90 28.79
CA ALA A 560 -8.45 -4.71 29.56
C ALA A 560 -7.84 -6.05 30.01
N LYS A 561 -7.03 -6.66 29.14
CA LYS A 561 -5.79 -7.33 29.56
C LYS A 561 -4.58 -6.38 29.47
N MET A 562 -4.81 -5.08 29.40
CA MET A 562 -3.77 -4.08 29.67
C MET A 562 -3.68 -3.92 31.19
N LYS A 563 -2.51 -4.23 31.75
CA LYS A 563 -2.13 -3.81 33.11
C LYS A 563 -2.11 -2.28 33.09
N GLU A 564 -3.19 -1.67 33.56
CA GLU A 564 -3.40 -0.22 33.75
C GLU A 564 -3.44 0.64 32.47
N LEU A 565 -4.54 1.39 32.31
CA LEU A 565 -4.61 2.50 31.37
C LEU A 565 -3.77 3.66 31.93
N PRO A 566 -2.98 4.38 31.12
CA PRO A 566 -2.18 5.50 31.59
C PRO A 566 -3.09 6.63 32.10
N ALA A 567 -2.72 7.26 33.22
CA ALA A 567 -3.47 8.37 33.84
C ALA A 567 -3.50 9.66 32.99
N SER A 568 -2.64 9.74 31.97
CA SER A 568 -2.60 10.81 30.98
C SER A 568 -2.09 10.30 29.64
N LEU A 569 -2.70 10.74 28.54
CA LEU A 569 -2.24 10.47 27.18
C LEU A 569 -1.18 11.50 26.77
N PRO A 570 -0.05 11.08 26.20
CA PRO A 570 0.96 11.99 25.70
C PRO A 570 0.49 12.68 24.42
N THR A 571 0.52 14.01 24.42
CA THR A 571 0.12 14.85 23.28
C THR A 571 1.16 15.94 23.04
N ALA A 572 1.07 16.63 21.91
CA ALA A 572 1.77 17.89 21.73
C ALA A 572 0.82 19.03 22.12
N SER A 573 1.23 19.94 23.00
CA SER A 573 0.52 21.21 23.22
C SER A 573 0.91 22.19 22.12
N VAL A 574 -0.10 22.85 21.56
CA VAL A 574 0.04 23.86 20.52
C VAL A 574 -0.23 25.20 21.19
N ASN A 575 0.81 25.99 21.42
CA ASN A 575 0.69 27.32 22.00
C ASN A 575 0.70 28.33 20.86
N VAL A 576 -0.46 28.87 20.53
CA VAL A 576 -0.62 29.87 19.46
C VAL A 576 -0.38 31.26 20.05
N ASP A 577 0.29 32.12 19.28
CA ASP A 577 0.46 33.52 19.64
C ASP A 577 -0.82 34.30 19.32
N GLU A 578 -1.47 34.83 20.35
CA GLU A 578 -2.74 35.57 20.20
C GLU A 578 -2.53 36.99 19.65
N ASP A 579 -1.32 37.52 19.74
CA ASP A 579 -1.00 38.91 19.34
C ASP A 579 -0.68 39.03 17.84
N ASP A 580 -0.47 37.92 17.13
CA ASP A 580 -0.12 37.85 15.70
C ASP A 580 -1.12 36.98 14.93
N VAL A 581 -2.36 37.47 14.79
CA VAL A 581 -3.42 36.82 14.00
C VAL A 581 -3.85 37.74 12.86
N ASP A 582 -3.51 37.34 11.63
CA ASP A 582 -4.01 38.00 10.41
C ASP A 582 -5.14 37.18 9.78
N VAL A 583 -6.20 37.87 9.37
CA VAL A 583 -7.41 37.27 8.78
C VAL A 583 -7.71 37.99 7.49
N SER A 584 -7.63 37.27 6.38
CA SER A 584 -7.95 37.78 5.05
C SER A 584 -9.04 36.97 4.38
N MET A 585 -9.98 37.64 3.72
CA MET A 585 -11.03 37.00 2.92
C MET A 585 -11.01 37.58 1.52
N SER A 586 -10.85 36.72 0.51
CA SER A 586 -10.94 37.08 -0.89
C SER A 586 -12.17 36.45 -1.54
N CYS A 587 -12.76 37.15 -2.50
CA CYS A 587 -13.92 36.69 -3.25
C CYS A 587 -13.79 37.14 -4.70
N GLY A 588 -14.12 36.26 -5.65
CA GLY A 588 -14.08 36.57 -7.08
C GLY A 588 -15.17 37.57 -7.54
N SER A 589 -16.08 37.97 -6.65
CA SER A 589 -17.12 38.97 -6.91
C SER A 589 -16.99 40.18 -5.98
N THR A 590 -17.40 41.34 -6.49
CA THR A 590 -17.52 42.57 -5.71
C THR A 590 -18.74 42.48 -4.79
N LEU A 591 -18.51 42.10 -3.54
CA LEU A 591 -19.54 42.06 -2.51
C LEU A 591 -19.62 43.41 -1.79
N ASN A 592 -20.84 43.89 -1.53
CA ASN A 592 -21.02 44.98 -0.57
C ASN A 592 -20.73 44.49 0.87
N VAL A 593 -20.47 45.43 1.79
CA VAL A 593 -20.08 45.10 3.18
C VAL A 593 -21.11 44.20 3.90
N LYS A 594 -22.41 44.40 3.64
CA LYS A 594 -23.48 43.60 4.26
C LYS A 594 -23.48 42.17 3.73
N SER A 595 -23.35 41.99 2.42
CA SER A 595 -23.26 40.69 1.76
C SER A 595 -21.99 39.96 2.19
N ALA A 596 -20.83 40.64 2.24
CA ALA A 596 -19.59 40.06 2.72
C ALA A 596 -19.70 39.57 4.18
N ARG A 597 -20.33 40.36 5.06
CA ARG A 597 -20.60 39.96 6.45
C ARG A 597 -21.50 38.72 6.54
N ASN A 598 -22.53 38.65 5.70
CA ASN A 598 -23.44 37.50 5.67
C ASN A 598 -22.74 36.23 5.16
N VAL A 599 -21.91 36.34 4.11
CA VAL A 599 -21.08 35.23 3.62
C VAL A 599 -20.14 34.77 4.73
N LEU A 600 -19.39 35.69 5.36
CA LEU A 600 -18.45 35.35 6.43
C LEU A 600 -19.15 34.65 7.60
N GLN A 601 -20.34 35.13 7.99
CA GLN A 601 -21.15 34.51 9.03
C GLN A 601 -21.55 33.08 8.64
N GLU A 602 -21.91 32.86 7.37
CA GLU A 602 -22.26 31.54 6.88
C GLU A 602 -21.05 30.59 6.89
N VAL A 603 -19.89 31.05 6.40
CA VAL A 603 -18.65 30.26 6.43
C VAL A 603 -18.31 29.88 7.88
N ARG A 604 -18.35 30.83 8.83
CA ARG A 604 -18.16 30.59 10.28
C ARG A 604 -19.14 29.58 10.88
N THR A 605 -20.33 29.48 10.32
CA THR A 605 -21.38 28.59 10.83
C THR A 605 -21.15 27.14 10.39
N GLN A 606 -20.60 26.92 9.19
CA GLN A 606 -20.41 25.57 8.62
C GLN A 606 -19.09 24.90 9.00
N THR A 607 -18.18 25.65 9.60
CA THR A 607 -16.79 25.25 9.86
C THR A 607 -16.51 25.19 11.36
N PRO A 608 -15.55 24.36 11.82
CA PRO A 608 -15.19 24.35 13.24
C PRO A 608 -14.61 25.69 13.67
N PRO A 609 -14.95 26.19 14.88
CA PRO A 609 -14.42 27.46 15.39
C PRO A 609 -12.89 27.45 15.49
N GLU A 610 -12.28 26.28 15.70
CA GLU A 610 -10.82 26.08 15.74
C GLU A 610 -10.14 26.35 14.40
N MET A 611 -10.87 26.32 13.28
CA MET A 611 -10.33 26.69 11.95
C MET A 611 -10.38 28.19 11.68
N PHE A 612 -11.11 28.96 12.49
CA PHE A 612 -11.23 30.42 12.40
C PHE A 612 -10.39 31.14 13.42
N ASP A 613 -10.25 30.51 14.57
CA ASP A 613 -9.55 31.03 15.72
C ASP A 613 -8.62 29.93 16.20
N LEU A 614 -7.40 30.00 15.68
CA LEU A 614 -6.38 28.98 15.86
C LEU A 614 -5.92 28.87 17.31
N SER A 615 -6.10 29.94 18.12
CA SER A 615 -5.87 29.93 19.58
C SER A 615 -6.69 28.87 20.30
N LYS A 616 -7.81 28.43 19.72
CA LYS A 616 -8.66 27.39 20.29
C LYS A 616 -8.09 25.99 20.17
N ILE A 617 -7.01 25.78 19.40
CA ILE A 617 -6.32 24.49 19.29
C ILE A 617 -5.39 24.35 20.50
N VAL A 618 -5.64 23.36 21.35
CA VAL A 618 -4.89 23.18 22.62
C VAL A 618 -3.83 22.11 22.49
N CYS A 619 -4.20 20.96 21.92
CA CYS A 619 -3.29 19.83 21.82
C CYS A 619 -3.56 18.98 20.60
N GLY A 620 -2.56 18.19 20.22
CA GLY A 620 -2.64 17.29 19.09
C GLY A 620 -2.11 15.89 19.42
N THR A 621 -2.64 14.92 18.69
CA THR A 621 -2.15 13.56 18.62
C THR A 621 -1.76 13.24 17.18
N TYR A 622 -0.48 13.01 16.95
CA TYR A 622 0.05 12.60 15.66
C TYR A 622 -0.08 11.09 15.55
N ILE A 623 -0.90 10.63 14.60
CA ILE A 623 -1.13 9.21 14.41
C ILE A 623 -0.07 8.70 13.44
N ASP A 624 -0.10 9.11 12.19
CA ASP A 624 0.91 8.73 11.22
C ASP A 624 1.11 9.84 10.19
N SER A 625 1.94 9.59 9.19
CA SER A 625 2.26 10.59 8.17
C SER A 625 1.07 11.02 7.32
N ARG A 626 -0.07 10.33 7.41
CA ARG A 626 -1.31 10.66 6.71
C ARG A 626 -2.32 11.32 7.63
N LEU A 627 -2.30 11.02 8.93
CA LEU A 627 -3.42 11.31 9.83
C LEU A 627 -2.96 12.01 11.12
N MET A 628 -3.66 13.08 11.46
CA MET A 628 -3.47 13.83 12.70
C MET A 628 -4.82 14.13 13.34
N VAL A 629 -4.85 14.16 14.67
CA VAL A 629 -6.01 14.63 15.44
C VAL A 629 -5.59 15.86 16.23
N LEU A 630 -6.34 16.95 16.10
CA LEU A 630 -6.19 18.15 16.93
C LEU A 630 -7.40 18.30 17.84
N ARG A 631 -7.19 18.79 19.06
CA ARG A 631 -8.21 18.97 20.08
C ARG A 631 -8.41 20.46 20.37
N GLY A 632 -9.66 20.88 20.33
CA GLY A 632 -10.06 22.24 20.69
C GLY A 632 -10.22 22.43 22.21
N VAL A 633 -10.26 23.67 22.68
CA VAL A 633 -10.56 24.06 24.07
C VAL A 633 -11.87 23.47 24.60
N ASN A 634 -12.83 23.23 23.71
CA ASN A 634 -14.14 22.64 24.02
C ASN A 634 -14.10 21.09 24.09
N GLY A 635 -12.93 20.48 23.89
CA GLY A 635 -12.73 19.02 23.83
C GLY A 635 -13.11 18.38 22.49
N SER A 636 -13.54 19.16 21.50
CA SER A 636 -13.80 18.68 20.14
C SER A 636 -12.52 18.12 19.53
N ALA A 637 -12.66 17.10 18.69
CA ALA A 637 -11.56 16.47 17.99
C ALA A 637 -11.73 16.72 16.50
N LEU A 638 -10.72 17.35 15.90
CA LEU A 638 -10.61 17.61 14.47
C LEU A 638 -9.68 16.56 13.88
N LEU A 639 -10.20 15.77 12.95
CA LEU A 639 -9.47 14.74 12.21
C LEU A 639 -8.96 15.34 10.91
N PHE A 640 -7.64 15.31 10.73
CA PHE A 640 -6.95 15.85 9.56
C PHE A 640 -6.24 14.76 8.78
N VAL A 641 -6.30 14.88 7.46
CA VAL A 641 -5.57 14.02 6.52
C VAL A 641 -4.53 14.84 5.78
N ARG A 642 -3.34 14.29 5.54
CA ARG A 642 -2.28 15.02 4.84
C ARG A 642 -2.68 15.29 3.39
N SER A 643 -2.57 16.55 3.00
CA SER A 643 -2.75 17.00 1.62
C SER A 643 -1.40 17.29 1.01
N ASN A 644 -1.04 16.55 -0.04
CA ASN A 644 0.17 16.87 -0.78
C ASN A 644 -0.12 18.10 -1.63
N ARG A 645 0.76 19.11 -1.60
CA ARG A 645 0.67 20.22 -2.56
C ARG A 645 0.71 19.60 -3.95
N THR A 646 -0.41 19.66 -4.66
CA THR A 646 -0.39 19.68 -6.12
C THR A 646 0.21 21.04 -6.50
N SER A 647 1.52 21.20 -6.29
CA SER A 647 2.29 22.19 -7.05
C SER A 647 2.42 21.59 -8.45
N ASP A 648 1.36 21.73 -9.23
CA ASP A 648 1.37 22.51 -10.47
C ASP A 648 -0.06 22.51 -11.07
N PRO A 649 -0.44 23.59 -11.77
CA PRO A 649 -1.70 23.70 -12.52
C PRO A 649 -1.90 22.61 -13.59
#